data_AF-A0A346XS21-F1
#
_entry.id   AF-A0A346XS21-F1
#
_cell.length_a   1.000
_cell.length_b   1.000
_cell.length_c   1.000
_cell.angle_alpha   90.00
_cell.angle_beta   90.00
_cell.angle_gamma   90.00
#
_symmetry.space_group_name_H-M   'P 1'
#
loop_
_entity.id
_entity.type
_entity.pdbx_description
1 polymer ?
#
loop_
_entity_poly.entity_id
_entity_poly.type
_entity_poly.pdbx_seq_one_letter_code
_entity_poly.pdbx_strand_id
1 'polypeptide(L)'
;MLLALLALVASLLAAAGPAAAVPTGPAELISTNADGDDSGDDQSTGPPSISDDGRYVAFTSRATDLVDGFVDGNGANLGDVYLRDTAMGTTTLVSHAAGSPLTSAAGGSSGNPRVSADGRYVVYDTFATNLVAGVTDTNNERDVYLYSVASGTNTLVSHAHDDTAQTCDQGQSLGADIANDGSVVAYQSACDDLIDNMQASGDSQVFRWDRMADTTEIVSRPNAFNPNSVVPGNGSSQNADLSGDGQFVVYTTAATNIGAGGDANGTSDIGYYRIDGVNGGNLPALSTYLSLNNALSGTGNGFASRATISDDGRWVSYETEATDIGGGTDGNGGLDVILAEVPPGQVPTWTRISSEAGGDAGNNQSFKAVVAGSGSHVAFLTLATDLVTTGPVKATGASWDVVRYDVGSGDILLASPNAAGTDGGNDDSGAPGLAVGLGIASNGDVIYSSEATDLVNPAIANVQQIWAFDGSDVTLLSAVPDGSAPGGASSRQPVIASSGDWAAWATTATDLTETPDTNGESDIVAIVPEQALGQLAIDDVEMAEGTGGETTFAFTITLDTMAPSDVTVDWATADTGMGEGHATGGGSAIEGVDYLTASGTATITSGSTTATVEVTVYGDTITEPDETFAVVLSNPVGAMIAPDGDTGIGTILDGAAIDVADLRDGVNDTLRVIVEGGPSNNENAEVALRFSRSTFPDTSEPTFAQDGPRRALLATDAGFADALASGALQGNTVADGRPLLLTATDELYPEVVAELERLDVTEVGILGGIAAIDQSVEDELVAAGYTVVRYAGPSRLETAIEAARIEYPSATTGILARAFPAAGGDDTQAFADSLAAGAWAADEGWPLLFTQTEVLSTSTSSYLDQSTIETLYVVGGEAAINETVLDAVRALGIEVIRVAGGTRFDTALEIAGQRGYTDERDAERVMVLDGTAPDAWAAGFAGAAHSAIHGAPVVLGVEDQIVPQTAAFLDPPSSFAVDVDDVDGYVLVCGIAPERCTESRSLLGLPDLADVVEPEGSYPQGGTVPFELSGTYSASGYETLLDCDGEQALVTGGAVSGSTTISVDVPADHPAGACLVKVKLVYANGSEQLAVADVEVTEVP
;
A
#
# COMPACT_ATOMS: atom_id res chain seq x y z
N MET A 1 21.57 -30.51 15.63
CA MET A 1 21.41 -29.07 15.94
C MET A 1 22.67 -28.27 15.66
N LEU A 2 23.81 -28.46 16.34
CA LEU A 2 25.01 -27.64 16.08
C LEU A 2 25.61 -27.78 14.66
N LEU A 3 25.56 -28.98 14.06
CA LEU A 3 25.96 -29.17 12.64
C LEU A 3 24.94 -28.67 11.61
N ALA A 4 23.65 -28.60 11.98
CA ALA A 4 22.61 -28.05 11.11
C ALA A 4 22.66 -26.51 11.12
N LEU A 5 23.01 -25.92 12.27
CA LEU A 5 23.27 -24.49 12.41
C LEU A 5 24.53 -24.05 11.62
N LEU A 6 25.59 -24.88 11.60
CA LEU A 6 26.78 -24.62 10.77
C LEU A 6 26.53 -24.81 9.26
N ALA A 7 25.62 -25.72 8.87
CA ALA A 7 25.25 -25.89 7.47
C ALA A 7 24.37 -24.74 6.96
N LEU A 8 23.48 -24.19 7.80
CA LEU A 8 22.64 -23.02 7.50
C LEU A 8 23.47 -21.73 7.41
N VAL A 9 24.47 -21.56 8.31
CA VAL A 9 25.42 -20.43 8.24
C VAL A 9 26.35 -20.55 7.04
N ALA A 10 26.73 -21.76 6.62
CA ALA A 10 27.54 -21.96 5.41
C ALA A 10 26.76 -21.80 4.09
N SER A 11 25.42 -21.93 4.11
CA SER A 11 24.57 -21.67 2.94
C SER A 11 24.13 -20.20 2.85
N LEU A 12 24.07 -19.47 3.98
CA LEU A 12 23.93 -18.00 3.96
C LEU A 12 25.21 -17.27 3.54
N LEU A 13 26.40 -17.89 3.62
CA LEU A 13 27.66 -17.29 3.15
C LEU A 13 27.95 -17.53 1.65
N ALA A 14 27.07 -18.19 0.91
CA ALA A 14 27.30 -18.59 -0.49
C ALA A 14 26.45 -17.83 -1.53
N ALA A 15 25.79 -16.73 -1.14
CA ALA A 15 25.06 -15.84 -2.05
C ALA A 15 25.73 -14.46 -2.20
N ALA A 16 27.04 -14.36 -1.98
CA ALA A 16 27.79 -13.28 -2.62
C ALA A 16 27.96 -13.70 -4.08
N GLY A 17 27.12 -13.16 -4.97
CA GLY A 17 27.44 -13.10 -6.39
C GLY A 17 28.84 -12.48 -6.57
N PRO A 18 29.51 -12.68 -7.72
CA PRO A 18 30.72 -11.92 -8.01
C PRO A 18 30.41 -10.44 -7.75
N ALA A 19 31.31 -9.74 -7.05
CA ALA A 19 31.22 -8.29 -6.90
C ALA A 19 30.95 -7.72 -8.29
N ALA A 20 29.81 -7.07 -8.46
CA ALA A 20 29.46 -6.42 -9.71
C ALA A 20 30.59 -5.44 -10.02
N ALA A 21 31.04 -5.46 -11.28
CA ALA A 21 31.89 -4.39 -11.79
C ALA A 21 31.04 -3.10 -11.86
N VAL A 22 31.71 -1.94 -11.80
CA VAL A 22 31.20 -0.61 -12.14
C VAL A 22 30.03 -0.64 -13.16
N PRO A 23 29.04 0.28 -13.08
CA PRO A 23 27.94 0.31 -14.04
C PRO A 23 28.49 0.32 -15.47
N THR A 24 28.19 -0.72 -16.25
CA THR A 24 28.63 -0.83 -17.65
C THR A 24 27.40 -1.01 -18.53
N GLY A 25 27.23 -0.11 -19.50
CA GLY A 25 26.07 -0.10 -20.38
C GLY A 25 25.97 1.23 -21.14
N PRO A 26 25.16 1.30 -22.21
CA PRO A 26 24.80 2.58 -22.81
C PRO A 26 24.04 3.42 -21.77
N ALA A 27 24.24 4.73 -21.80
CA ALA A 27 23.41 5.63 -21.00
C ALA A 27 22.00 5.68 -21.60
N GLU A 28 20.98 5.75 -20.76
CA GLU A 28 19.59 6.00 -21.12
C GLU A 28 19.19 7.43 -20.75
N LEU A 29 18.28 8.02 -21.53
CA LEU A 29 17.75 9.36 -21.27
C LEU A 29 16.69 9.28 -20.17
N ILE A 30 16.90 10.03 -19.08
CA ILE A 30 16.02 10.03 -17.90
C ILE A 30 15.02 11.19 -17.95
N SER A 31 15.47 12.37 -18.38
CA SER A 31 14.59 13.54 -18.58
C SER A 31 13.92 13.53 -19.95
N THR A 32 13.18 12.45 -20.25
CA THR A 32 12.41 12.33 -21.49
C THR A 32 11.06 13.04 -21.40
N ASN A 33 10.56 13.51 -22.54
CA ASN A 33 9.20 13.99 -22.70
C ASN A 33 8.17 12.92 -22.30
N ALA A 34 6.91 13.32 -22.18
CA ALA A 34 5.82 12.44 -21.74
C ALA A 34 5.57 11.24 -22.68
N ASP A 35 5.90 11.36 -23.97
CA ASP A 35 5.80 10.28 -24.96
C ASP A 35 6.97 9.28 -24.86
N GLY A 36 8.05 9.64 -24.15
CA GLY A 36 9.24 8.82 -23.95
C GLY A 36 10.13 8.68 -25.18
N ASP A 37 9.88 9.46 -26.24
CA ASP A 37 10.56 9.33 -27.53
C ASP A 37 11.62 10.41 -27.81
N ASP A 38 11.70 11.44 -26.97
CA ASP A 38 12.66 12.55 -27.08
C ASP A 38 13.01 13.11 -25.68
N SER A 39 14.05 13.94 -25.61
CA SER A 39 14.34 14.83 -24.48
C SER A 39 13.17 15.77 -24.18
N GLY A 40 13.07 16.25 -22.93
CA GLY A 40 12.17 17.35 -22.60
C GLY A 40 12.50 18.63 -23.37
N ASP A 41 11.57 19.59 -23.40
CA ASP A 41 11.67 20.79 -24.23
C ASP A 41 12.59 21.91 -23.71
N ASP A 42 13.19 21.75 -22.52
CA ASP A 42 14.13 22.70 -21.90
C ASP A 42 15.12 21.97 -20.95
N GLN A 43 16.14 22.67 -20.47
CA GLN A 43 17.24 22.10 -19.68
C GLN A 43 16.81 21.46 -18.34
N SER A 44 17.30 20.24 -18.13
CA SER A 44 17.42 19.56 -16.84
C SER A 44 18.81 19.78 -16.22
N THR A 45 18.83 20.09 -14.91
CA THR A 45 20.04 20.47 -14.17
C THR A 45 20.31 19.53 -13.00
N GLY A 46 21.60 19.21 -12.79
CA GLY A 46 22.07 18.33 -11.71
C GLY A 46 22.80 19.05 -10.56
N PRO A 47 23.18 18.31 -9.50
CA PRO A 47 23.26 16.85 -9.47
C PRO A 47 21.88 16.17 -9.34
N PRO A 48 21.60 15.09 -10.10
CA PRO A 48 20.45 14.23 -9.80
C PRO A 48 20.68 13.45 -8.49
N SER A 49 19.64 12.80 -7.99
CA SER A 49 19.71 11.88 -6.86
C SER A 49 19.05 10.56 -7.24
N ILE A 50 19.61 9.42 -6.79
CA ILE A 50 19.19 8.07 -7.19
C ILE A 50 18.95 7.20 -5.96
N SER A 51 17.92 6.35 -6.00
CA SER A 51 17.67 5.32 -4.97
C SER A 51 18.69 4.19 -5.07
N ASP A 52 18.84 3.38 -4.02
CA ASP A 52 19.88 2.34 -3.97
C ASP A 52 19.67 1.22 -5.02
N ASP A 53 18.41 0.98 -5.37
CA ASP A 53 17.97 0.06 -6.42
C ASP A 53 17.95 0.69 -7.82
N GLY A 54 18.22 2.00 -7.93
CA GLY A 54 18.19 2.78 -9.16
C GLY A 54 16.82 2.97 -9.80
N ARG A 55 15.75 2.52 -9.15
CA ARG A 55 14.38 2.66 -9.64
C ARG A 55 13.96 4.13 -9.73
N TYR A 56 14.37 4.95 -8.76
CA TYR A 56 13.93 6.33 -8.66
C TYR A 56 15.09 7.29 -8.89
N VAL A 57 14.97 8.14 -9.91
CA VAL A 57 15.91 9.23 -10.19
C VAL A 57 15.19 10.57 -10.03
N ALA A 58 15.57 11.34 -9.01
CA ALA A 58 15.07 12.69 -8.76
C ALA A 58 15.99 13.74 -9.38
N PHE A 59 15.41 14.73 -10.06
CA PHE A 59 16.16 15.77 -10.75
C PHE A 59 15.39 17.09 -10.85
N THR A 60 16.08 18.17 -11.22
CA THR A 60 15.46 19.47 -11.46
C THR A 60 15.40 19.74 -12.95
N SER A 61 14.27 20.22 -13.48
CA SER A 61 14.13 20.57 -14.89
C SER A 61 13.24 21.79 -15.11
N ARG A 62 13.51 22.53 -16.20
CA ARG A 62 12.66 23.62 -16.69
C ARG A 62 11.68 23.17 -17.78
N ALA A 63 11.82 21.92 -18.23
CA ALA A 63 10.98 21.37 -19.28
C ALA A 63 9.51 21.33 -18.85
N THR A 64 8.63 21.60 -19.81
CA THR A 64 7.17 21.70 -19.63
C THR A 64 6.41 20.52 -20.22
N ASP A 65 7.12 19.55 -20.78
CA ASP A 65 6.58 18.39 -21.48
C ASP A 65 7.05 17.04 -20.92
N LEU A 66 7.75 17.02 -19.78
CA LEU A 66 8.16 15.79 -19.09
C LEU A 66 6.99 14.98 -18.51
N VAL A 67 5.85 15.64 -18.29
CA VAL A 67 4.63 15.06 -17.72
C VAL A 67 3.44 15.44 -18.60
N ASP A 68 2.63 14.46 -19.00
CA ASP A 68 1.47 14.74 -19.85
C ASP A 68 0.47 15.65 -19.11
N GLY A 69 -0.04 16.65 -19.84
CA GLY A 69 -0.95 17.65 -19.27
C GLY A 69 -0.33 18.61 -18.26
N PHE A 70 1.01 18.72 -18.17
CA PHE A 70 1.69 19.64 -17.27
C PHE A 70 1.25 21.10 -17.47
N VAL A 71 1.08 21.80 -16.35
CA VAL A 71 0.75 23.22 -16.30
C VAL A 71 1.82 23.94 -15.46
N ASP A 72 2.59 24.81 -16.12
CA ASP A 72 3.57 25.65 -15.46
C ASP A 72 2.89 26.75 -14.61
N GLY A 73 2.78 26.50 -13.31
CA GLY A 73 2.23 27.43 -12.32
C GLY A 73 3.25 28.39 -11.71
N ASN A 74 4.55 28.09 -11.80
CA ASN A 74 5.62 28.94 -11.25
C ASN A 74 6.12 29.98 -12.26
N GLY A 75 5.96 29.72 -13.56
CA GLY A 75 6.27 30.61 -14.66
C GLY A 75 7.57 30.26 -15.39
N ALA A 76 7.58 30.56 -16.70
CA ALA A 76 8.63 30.12 -17.60
C ALA A 76 10.07 30.40 -17.14
N ASN A 77 10.97 29.44 -17.43
CA ASN A 77 12.40 29.43 -17.09
C ASN A 77 12.73 29.19 -15.59
N LEU A 78 11.76 28.74 -14.80
CA LEU A 78 12.00 28.30 -13.42
C LEU A 78 12.05 26.78 -13.38
N GLY A 79 12.95 26.24 -12.55
CA GLY A 79 13.13 24.80 -12.42
C GLY A 79 12.12 24.21 -11.44
N ASP A 80 11.63 23.03 -11.77
CA ASP A 80 10.76 22.17 -10.98
C ASP A 80 11.46 20.85 -10.66
N VAL A 81 11.03 20.20 -9.58
CA VAL A 81 11.56 18.90 -9.16
C VAL A 81 10.70 17.79 -9.74
N TYR A 82 11.35 16.81 -10.34
CA TYR A 82 10.73 15.64 -10.96
C TYR A 82 11.32 14.35 -10.38
N LEU A 83 10.56 13.27 -10.47
CA LEU A 83 10.96 11.92 -10.11
C LEU A 83 10.66 10.98 -11.29
N ARG A 84 11.71 10.36 -11.86
CA ARG A 84 11.58 9.30 -12.85
C ARG A 84 11.53 7.95 -12.16
N ASP A 85 10.49 7.16 -12.43
CA ASP A 85 10.49 5.72 -12.18
C ASP A 85 11.11 5.04 -13.41
N THR A 86 12.35 4.57 -13.28
CA THR A 86 13.11 3.95 -14.37
C THR A 86 12.57 2.57 -14.74
N ALA A 87 11.88 1.89 -13.83
CA ALA A 87 11.25 0.59 -14.10
C ALA A 87 9.96 0.75 -14.90
N MET A 88 9.17 1.79 -14.62
CA MET A 88 7.91 2.06 -15.32
C MET A 88 8.05 3.01 -16.52
N GLY A 89 9.18 3.70 -16.64
CA GLY A 89 9.39 4.73 -17.66
C GLY A 89 8.50 5.95 -17.48
N THR A 90 8.02 6.23 -16.26
CA THR A 90 7.10 7.34 -15.98
C THR A 90 7.79 8.46 -15.19
N THR A 91 7.42 9.70 -15.48
CA THR A 91 7.92 10.89 -14.77
C THR A 91 6.79 11.52 -13.95
N THR A 92 7.07 11.83 -12.69
CA THR A 92 6.14 12.53 -11.78
C THR A 92 6.67 13.91 -11.42
N LEU A 93 5.81 14.93 -11.44
CA LEU A 93 6.12 16.25 -10.91
C LEU A 93 6.05 16.22 -9.38
N VAL A 94 7.19 16.43 -8.71
CA VAL A 94 7.31 16.40 -7.25
C VAL A 94 6.89 17.75 -6.64
N SER A 95 7.34 18.86 -7.23
CA SER A 95 7.08 20.23 -6.76
C SER A 95 5.73 20.79 -7.23
N HIS A 96 4.69 19.96 -7.16
CA HIS A 96 3.35 20.33 -7.60
C HIS A 96 2.55 21.10 -6.54
N ALA A 97 1.57 21.89 -6.97
CA ALA A 97 0.64 22.58 -6.10
C ALA A 97 -0.28 21.58 -5.37
N ALA A 98 -0.70 21.93 -4.15
CA ALA A 98 -1.56 21.07 -3.33
C ALA A 98 -2.85 20.67 -4.07
N GLY A 99 -3.11 19.36 -4.18
CA GLY A 99 -4.28 18.81 -4.87
C GLY A 99 -4.28 18.99 -6.39
N SER A 100 -3.16 19.40 -7.00
CA SER A 100 -3.01 19.60 -8.45
C SER A 100 -1.70 18.96 -8.93
N PRO A 101 -1.62 17.62 -9.05
CA PRO A 101 -0.37 16.89 -9.33
C PRO A 101 0.28 17.24 -10.68
N LEU A 102 -0.47 17.82 -11.62
CA LEU A 102 0.02 18.23 -12.93
C LEU A 102 0.40 19.72 -13.00
N THR A 103 0.27 20.49 -11.91
CA THR A 103 0.54 21.93 -11.91
C THR A 103 1.69 22.26 -10.98
N SER A 104 2.76 22.88 -11.49
CA SER A 104 3.88 23.29 -10.62
C SER A 104 3.43 24.33 -9.59
N ALA A 105 4.02 24.25 -8.41
CA ALA A 105 3.68 25.13 -7.31
C ALA A 105 4.13 26.57 -7.60
N ALA A 106 3.23 27.54 -7.40
CA ALA A 106 3.49 28.94 -7.68
C ALA A 106 4.39 29.58 -6.62
N GLY A 107 5.24 30.50 -7.04
CA GLY A 107 6.03 31.35 -6.13
C GLY A 107 7.53 31.36 -6.38
N GLY A 108 8.06 30.41 -7.16
CA GLY A 108 9.46 30.45 -7.60
C GLY A 108 10.00 29.07 -7.99
N SER A 109 11.32 28.99 -8.16
CA SER A 109 12.00 27.75 -8.59
C SER A 109 12.24 26.78 -7.42
N SER A 110 12.01 25.51 -7.68
CA SER A 110 12.34 24.36 -6.82
C SER A 110 13.66 23.72 -7.25
N GLY A 111 14.39 23.07 -6.33
CA GLY A 111 15.61 22.35 -6.69
C GLY A 111 16.28 21.59 -5.54
N ASN A 112 17.49 21.09 -5.81
CA ASN A 112 18.32 20.29 -4.90
C ASN A 112 17.63 19.03 -4.35
N PRO A 113 17.02 18.18 -5.19
CA PRO A 113 16.34 16.99 -4.70
C PRO A 113 17.31 15.94 -4.16
N ARG A 114 16.89 15.24 -3.10
CA ARG A 114 17.53 14.05 -2.56
C ARG A 114 16.47 12.98 -2.33
N VAL A 115 16.66 11.81 -2.93
CA VAL A 115 15.78 10.65 -2.73
C VAL A 115 16.32 9.78 -1.59
N SER A 116 15.44 9.24 -0.76
CA SER A 116 15.83 8.22 0.23
C SER A 116 16.32 6.96 -0.48
N ALA A 117 17.26 6.24 0.13
CA ALA A 117 17.82 5.02 -0.44
C ALA A 117 16.73 3.97 -0.78
N ASP A 118 15.68 3.90 0.05
CA ASP A 118 14.51 3.03 -0.15
C ASP A 118 13.50 3.54 -1.21
N GLY A 119 13.75 4.69 -1.83
CA GLY A 119 12.91 5.26 -2.89
C GLY A 119 11.56 5.82 -2.44
N ARG A 120 11.24 5.84 -1.15
CA ARG A 120 9.89 6.22 -0.66
C ARG A 120 9.67 7.73 -0.52
N TYR A 121 10.75 8.51 -0.42
CA TYR A 121 10.66 9.94 -0.14
C TYR A 121 11.66 10.76 -0.95
N VAL A 122 11.28 12.00 -1.29
CA VAL A 122 12.16 12.99 -1.91
C VAL A 122 12.14 14.26 -1.08
N VAL A 123 13.29 14.71 -0.58
CA VAL A 123 13.43 16.02 0.06
C VAL A 123 14.04 17.02 -0.91
N TYR A 124 13.58 18.27 -0.88
CA TYR A 124 14.06 19.34 -1.76
C TYR A 124 13.77 20.71 -1.16
N ASP A 125 14.34 21.76 -1.76
CA ASP A 125 14.09 23.15 -1.34
C ASP A 125 13.45 24.00 -2.45
N THR A 126 12.55 24.90 -2.07
CA THR A 126 11.73 25.67 -3.02
C THR A 126 11.33 27.05 -2.49
N PHE A 127 11.16 28.01 -3.42
CA PHE A 127 10.54 29.31 -3.17
C PHE A 127 9.00 29.29 -3.29
N ALA A 128 8.42 28.16 -3.68
CA ALA A 128 6.99 28.08 -3.92
C ALA A 128 6.18 28.03 -2.63
N THR A 129 4.96 28.57 -2.68
CA THR A 129 4.18 28.95 -1.49
C THR A 129 2.91 28.13 -1.29
N ASN A 130 2.59 27.23 -2.22
CA ASN A 130 1.30 26.52 -2.27
C ASN A 130 1.42 25.01 -2.50
N LEU A 131 2.54 24.40 -2.09
CA LEU A 131 2.75 22.95 -2.19
C LEU A 131 1.87 22.16 -1.22
N VAL A 132 1.50 22.79 -0.09
CA VAL A 132 0.66 22.19 0.96
C VAL A 132 -0.51 23.11 1.25
N ALA A 133 -1.72 22.53 1.29
CA ALA A 133 -2.94 23.31 1.49
C ALA A 133 -2.96 23.94 2.90
N GLY A 134 -3.18 25.25 2.96
CA GLY A 134 -3.26 25.99 4.21
C GLY A 134 -1.93 26.50 4.76
N VAL A 135 -0.79 26.15 4.13
CA VAL A 135 0.51 26.71 4.52
C VAL A 135 0.58 28.20 4.18
N THR A 136 1.08 29.00 5.12
CA THR A 136 1.36 30.42 4.94
C THR A 136 2.87 30.65 4.92
N ASP A 137 3.37 31.20 3.81
CA ASP A 137 4.76 31.64 3.73
C ASP A 137 4.94 33.03 4.36
N THR A 138 5.79 33.10 5.39
CA THR A 138 6.10 34.33 6.12
C THR A 138 7.42 35.00 5.72
N ASN A 139 8.34 34.29 5.06
CA ASN A 139 9.69 34.77 4.77
C ASN A 139 9.90 35.13 3.28
N ASN A 140 9.10 34.58 2.34
CA ASN A 140 9.33 34.64 0.88
C ASN A 140 10.74 34.21 0.46
N GLU A 141 11.31 33.23 1.16
CA GLU A 141 12.61 32.65 0.90
C GLU A 141 12.46 31.15 0.57
N ARG A 142 13.56 30.41 0.45
CA ARG A 142 13.47 28.95 0.26
C ARG A 142 13.07 28.26 1.54
N ASP A 143 12.22 27.25 1.39
CA ASP A 143 11.82 26.32 2.43
C ASP A 143 12.03 24.87 1.99
N VAL A 144 12.20 23.98 2.97
CA VAL A 144 12.45 22.55 2.75
C VAL A 144 11.13 21.80 2.81
N TYR A 145 10.88 20.96 1.81
CA TYR A 145 9.71 20.10 1.72
C TYR A 145 10.10 18.64 1.52
N LEU A 146 9.24 17.74 2.01
CA LEU A 146 9.34 16.30 1.82
C LEU A 146 8.14 15.82 0.99
N TYR A 147 8.42 15.16 -0.12
CA TYR A 147 7.44 14.48 -0.96
C TYR A 147 7.38 12.98 -0.62
N SER A 148 6.18 12.46 -0.46
CA SER A 148 5.91 11.03 -0.30
C SER A 148 5.56 10.41 -1.64
N VAL A 149 6.37 9.46 -2.11
CA VAL A 149 6.16 8.77 -3.40
C VAL A 149 4.87 7.96 -3.38
N ALA A 150 4.56 7.29 -2.27
CA ALA A 150 3.37 6.44 -2.15
C ALA A 150 2.04 7.21 -2.16
N SER A 151 2.01 8.40 -1.56
CA SER A 151 0.77 9.19 -1.44
C SER A 151 0.66 10.32 -2.47
N GLY A 152 1.77 10.70 -3.11
CA GLY A 152 1.82 11.85 -4.01
C GLY A 152 1.60 13.19 -3.29
N THR A 153 2.06 13.32 -2.04
CA THR A 153 1.83 14.52 -1.23
C THR A 153 3.11 15.13 -0.70
N ASN A 154 3.11 16.46 -0.56
CA ASN A 154 4.19 17.25 0.04
C ASN A 154 3.90 17.58 1.50
N THR A 155 4.96 17.66 2.32
CA THR A 155 4.94 18.09 3.72
C THR A 155 6.00 19.19 3.91
N LEU A 156 5.65 20.29 4.58
CA LEU A 156 6.61 21.34 4.93
C LEU A 156 7.51 20.85 6.07
N VAL A 157 8.82 20.80 5.84
CA VAL A 157 9.82 20.36 6.83
C VAL A 157 10.33 21.54 7.65
N SER A 158 10.60 22.69 7.01
CA SER A 158 11.09 23.90 7.70
C SER A 158 9.96 24.77 8.25
N HIS A 159 8.97 24.15 8.91
CA HIS A 159 7.87 24.88 9.53
C HIS A 159 8.27 25.53 10.86
N ALA A 160 7.58 26.60 11.24
CA ALA A 160 7.74 27.23 12.54
C ALA A 160 7.37 26.23 13.66
N HIS A 161 8.03 26.35 14.82
CA HIS A 161 7.84 25.40 15.92
C HIS A 161 6.38 25.29 16.41
N ASP A 162 5.69 26.43 16.51
CA ASP A 162 4.34 26.53 17.08
C ASP A 162 3.23 26.40 16.02
N ASP A 163 3.56 26.31 14.74
CA ASP A 163 2.60 26.25 13.64
C ASP A 163 3.16 25.46 12.44
N THR A 164 2.70 24.22 12.29
CA THR A 164 3.08 23.34 11.17
C THR A 164 2.55 23.82 9.82
N ALA A 165 1.61 24.78 9.82
CA ALA A 165 1.08 25.43 8.63
C ALA A 165 1.74 26.79 8.35
N GLN A 166 2.88 27.11 8.97
CA GLN A 166 3.62 28.33 8.70
C GLN A 166 5.07 28.00 8.37
N THR A 167 5.60 28.61 7.31
CA THR A 167 7.07 28.59 7.11
C THR A 167 7.75 29.35 8.22
N CYS A 168 9.07 29.22 8.30
CA CYS A 168 9.84 29.99 9.26
C CYS A 168 9.70 31.51 9.02
N ASP A 169 9.88 32.32 10.05
CA ASP A 169 9.57 33.76 9.99
C ASP A 169 10.63 34.63 9.30
N GLN A 170 11.87 34.15 9.16
CA GLN A 170 12.95 34.86 8.46
C GLN A 170 14.09 33.96 8.00
N GLY A 171 14.70 34.31 6.87
CA GLY A 171 15.84 33.57 6.32
C GLY A 171 15.42 32.32 5.55
N GLN A 172 16.38 31.75 4.82
CA GLN A 172 16.15 30.59 3.95
C GLN A 172 16.52 29.28 4.66
N SER A 173 15.80 28.22 4.32
CA SER A 173 16.10 26.82 4.65
C SER A 173 16.41 26.06 3.36
N LEU A 174 17.56 25.37 3.30
CA LEU A 174 18.05 24.72 2.08
C LEU A 174 19.05 23.59 2.38
N GLY A 175 19.48 22.89 1.32
CA GLY A 175 20.59 21.93 1.42
C GLY A 175 20.23 20.75 2.31
N ALA A 176 19.02 20.22 2.12
CA ALA A 176 18.50 19.12 2.89
C ALA A 176 19.14 17.78 2.47
N ASP A 177 19.28 16.90 3.43
CA ASP A 177 19.73 15.53 3.28
C ASP A 177 18.79 14.60 4.07
N ILE A 178 18.63 13.36 3.62
CA ILE A 178 17.60 12.44 4.11
C ILE A 178 18.19 11.06 4.43
N ALA A 179 17.75 10.46 5.53
CA ALA A 179 18.16 9.13 5.94
C ALA A 179 17.68 8.06 4.94
N ASN A 180 18.30 6.87 4.95
CA ASN A 180 18.01 5.81 3.99
C ASN A 180 16.54 5.36 4.00
N ASP A 181 15.89 5.43 5.16
CA ASP A 181 14.49 5.06 5.37
C ASP A 181 13.51 6.26 5.35
N GLY A 182 14.03 7.47 5.11
CA GLY A 182 13.26 8.72 5.15
C GLY A 182 12.75 9.15 6.52
N SER A 183 13.21 8.54 7.62
CA SER A 183 12.79 8.88 8.99
C SER A 183 13.22 10.27 9.45
N VAL A 184 14.32 10.78 8.90
CA VAL A 184 15.00 11.99 9.36
C VAL A 184 15.44 12.84 8.18
N VAL A 185 15.30 14.16 8.33
CA VAL A 185 15.87 15.14 7.42
C VAL A 185 16.83 16.06 8.19
N ALA A 186 18.04 16.23 7.69
CA ALA A 186 18.98 17.26 8.17
C ALA A 186 19.04 18.39 7.14
N TYR A 187 19.04 19.65 7.58
CA TYR A 187 19.06 20.80 6.67
C TYR A 187 19.68 22.01 7.35
N GLN A 188 20.10 22.99 6.55
CA GLN A 188 20.59 24.26 7.08
C GLN A 188 19.52 25.34 6.96
N SER A 189 19.45 26.22 7.95
CA SER A 189 18.46 27.29 7.99
C SER A 189 18.97 28.51 8.74
N ALA A 190 18.64 29.71 8.26
CA ALA A 190 18.92 30.98 8.93
C ALA A 190 17.76 31.47 9.83
N CYS A 191 16.71 30.67 9.98
CA CYS A 191 15.55 31.01 10.79
C CYS A 191 15.83 30.83 12.28
N ASP A 192 15.11 31.57 13.12
CA ASP A 192 15.24 31.54 14.58
C ASP A 192 13.94 31.15 15.32
N ASP A 193 12.96 30.61 14.60
CA ASP A 193 11.66 30.16 15.11
C ASP A 193 11.34 28.68 14.81
N LEU A 194 12.28 27.94 14.19
CA LEU A 194 12.13 26.50 13.93
C LEU A 194 12.09 25.63 15.20
N ILE A 195 12.56 26.18 16.33
CA ILE A 195 12.46 25.56 17.65
C ILE A 195 12.02 26.61 18.68
N ASP A 196 11.32 26.18 19.73
CA ASP A 196 10.80 27.07 20.77
C ASP A 196 11.89 27.98 21.39
N ASN A 197 11.61 29.28 21.50
CA ASN A 197 12.45 30.27 22.16
C ASN A 197 13.91 30.34 21.65
N MET A 198 14.17 29.98 20.39
CA MET A 198 15.51 30.10 19.82
C MET A 198 16.00 31.55 19.79
N GLN A 199 17.29 31.73 20.11
CA GLN A 199 17.92 33.05 20.08
C GLN A 199 18.36 33.37 18.66
N ALA A 200 17.99 34.56 18.16
CA ALA A 200 18.45 35.10 16.89
C ALA A 200 20.00 35.04 16.78
N SER A 201 20.50 34.29 15.80
CA SER A 201 21.93 34.28 15.43
C SER A 201 22.22 35.26 14.28
N GLY A 202 21.31 35.37 13.31
CA GLY A 202 21.58 35.98 12.01
C GLY A 202 22.52 35.15 11.12
N ASP A 203 22.91 33.96 11.57
CA ASP A 203 23.81 33.02 10.92
C ASP A 203 23.07 31.70 10.66
N SER A 204 23.32 31.06 9.51
CA SER A 204 22.77 29.74 9.19
C SER A 204 23.17 28.72 10.25
N GLN A 205 22.22 27.91 10.69
CA GLN A 205 22.40 26.81 11.63
C GLN A 205 21.97 25.49 10.97
N VAL A 206 22.44 24.37 11.51
CA VAL A 206 22.01 23.04 11.05
C VAL A 206 20.92 22.54 11.98
N PHE A 207 19.84 22.05 11.40
CA PHE A 207 18.67 21.49 12.05
C PHE A 207 18.46 20.05 11.61
N ARG A 208 17.75 19.32 12.46
CA ARG A 208 17.24 17.99 12.18
C ARG A 208 15.75 17.97 12.43
N TRP A 209 14.97 17.48 11.48
CA TRP A 209 13.55 17.20 11.64
C TRP A 209 13.32 15.69 11.68
N ASP A 210 12.58 15.25 12.70
CA ASP A 210 12.13 13.87 12.87
C ASP A 210 10.73 13.72 12.28
N ARG A 211 10.59 12.94 11.20
CA ARG A 211 9.32 12.82 10.47
C ARG A 211 8.21 12.20 11.32
N MET A 212 8.56 11.23 12.18
CA MET A 212 7.57 10.46 12.93
C MET A 212 7.11 11.21 14.18
N ALA A 213 8.02 11.93 14.83
CA ALA A 213 7.68 12.76 15.99
C ALA A 213 7.17 14.16 15.60
N ASP A 214 7.39 14.58 14.36
CA ASP A 214 7.18 15.95 13.87
C ASP A 214 7.88 16.99 14.76
N THR A 215 9.17 16.74 15.02
CA THR A 215 9.97 17.59 15.91
C THR A 215 11.27 18.03 15.25
N THR A 216 11.53 19.33 15.31
CA THR A 216 12.81 19.93 14.90
C THR A 216 13.72 20.14 16.10
N GLU A 217 15.01 19.81 15.96
CA GLU A 217 16.05 20.23 16.88
C GLU A 217 17.22 20.92 16.18
N ILE A 218 17.85 21.88 16.87
CA ILE A 218 19.09 22.49 16.42
C ILE A 218 20.29 21.57 16.71
N VAL A 219 21.01 21.22 15.66
CA VAL A 219 22.22 20.38 15.70
C VAL A 219 23.46 21.22 16.01
N SER A 220 23.57 22.42 15.42
CA SER A 220 24.72 23.32 15.61
C SER A 220 24.60 24.19 16.87
N ARG A 221 24.77 23.57 18.05
CA ARG A 221 24.56 24.22 19.37
C ARG A 221 25.77 24.13 20.32
N PRO A 222 26.00 25.15 21.19
CA PRO A 222 27.19 25.24 22.05
C PRO A 222 27.41 24.10 23.04
N ASN A 223 26.33 23.49 23.53
CA ASN A 223 26.35 22.65 24.72
C ASN A 223 25.67 21.30 24.44
N ALA A 224 26.47 20.30 24.05
CA ALA A 224 26.01 18.96 23.70
C ALA A 224 25.32 18.19 24.85
N PHE A 225 25.27 18.75 26.06
CA PHE A 225 24.66 18.13 27.24
C PHE A 225 23.22 18.58 27.51
N ASN A 226 22.71 19.59 26.80
CA ASN A 226 21.32 20.02 26.94
C ASN A 226 20.59 19.89 25.60
N PRO A 227 19.81 18.82 25.39
CA PRO A 227 18.98 18.68 24.19
C PRO A 227 17.90 19.77 24.07
N ASN A 228 17.65 20.54 25.15
CA ASN A 228 16.75 21.70 25.15
C ASN A 228 17.50 23.03 25.01
N SER A 229 18.73 23.02 24.45
CA SER A 229 19.49 24.25 24.22
C SER A 229 18.88 25.05 23.07
N VAL A 230 18.33 26.21 23.40
CA VAL A 230 17.78 27.20 22.45
C VAL A 230 18.82 28.21 21.95
N VAL A 231 20.09 28.01 22.33
CA VAL A 231 21.20 28.88 21.95
C VAL A 231 21.91 28.27 20.75
N PRO A 232 21.96 28.95 19.60
CA PRO A 232 22.70 28.49 18.43
C PRO A 232 24.21 28.70 18.56
N GLY A 233 24.95 28.13 17.61
CA GLY A 233 26.34 28.49 17.36
C GLY A 233 26.48 30.00 17.07
N ASN A 234 27.58 30.60 17.48
CA ASN A 234 27.88 32.03 17.23
C ASN A 234 28.56 32.27 15.88
N GLY A 235 28.23 31.45 14.89
CA GLY A 235 28.74 31.50 13.53
C GLY A 235 27.96 30.55 12.63
N SER A 236 28.14 30.71 11.32
CA SER A 236 27.43 29.91 10.31
C SER A 236 27.83 28.43 10.36
N SER A 237 26.82 27.55 10.28
CA SER A 237 26.93 26.11 10.13
C SER A 237 26.15 25.66 8.90
N GLN A 238 26.76 24.82 8.07
CA GLN A 238 26.30 24.52 6.71
C GLN A 238 26.85 23.18 6.20
N ASN A 239 26.36 22.74 5.04
CA ASN A 239 26.75 21.48 4.39
C ASN A 239 26.55 20.29 5.33
N ALA A 240 25.33 20.10 5.80
CA ALA A 240 24.97 18.94 6.62
C ALA A 240 24.97 17.68 5.75
N ASP A 241 25.53 16.59 6.29
CA ASP A 241 25.49 15.25 5.73
C ASP A 241 25.02 14.30 6.83
N LEU A 242 24.03 13.45 6.52
CA LEU A 242 23.31 12.60 7.45
C LEU A 242 23.73 11.15 7.24
N SER A 243 23.96 10.41 8.33
CA SER A 243 24.19 8.96 8.22
C SER A 243 22.93 8.26 7.73
N GLY A 244 23.11 7.19 6.95
CA GLY A 244 22.01 6.38 6.43
C GLY A 244 21.04 5.87 7.49
N ASP A 245 21.51 5.60 8.71
CA ASP A 245 20.67 5.22 9.87
C ASP A 245 19.94 6.39 10.56
N GLY A 246 20.17 7.62 10.11
CA GLY A 246 19.57 8.83 10.64
C GLY A 246 20.04 9.23 12.04
N GLN A 247 21.05 8.56 12.61
CA GLN A 247 21.53 8.75 13.98
C GLN A 247 22.66 9.78 14.13
N PHE A 248 23.28 10.20 13.03
CA PHE A 248 24.45 11.07 13.05
C PHE A 248 24.40 12.16 11.98
N VAL A 249 24.81 13.38 12.34
CA VAL A 249 24.93 14.51 11.41
C VAL A 249 26.34 15.08 11.49
N VAL A 250 26.98 15.25 10.33
CA VAL A 250 28.22 16.01 10.19
C VAL A 250 27.97 17.29 9.42
N TYR A 251 28.72 18.35 9.75
CA TYR A 251 28.54 19.66 9.11
C TYR A 251 29.79 20.51 9.26
N THR A 252 29.94 21.52 8.40
CA THR A 252 30.99 22.54 8.53
C THR A 252 30.47 23.68 9.41
N THR A 253 31.27 24.17 10.35
CA THR A 253 30.87 25.27 11.23
C THR A 253 31.99 26.27 11.47
N ALA A 254 31.69 27.56 11.36
CA ALA A 254 32.57 28.66 11.76
C ALA A 254 32.29 29.13 13.20
N ALA A 255 31.39 28.45 13.91
CA ALA A 255 30.99 28.85 15.25
C ALA A 255 32.06 28.48 16.27
N THR A 256 32.51 29.47 17.03
CA THR A 256 33.57 29.32 18.01
C THR A 256 33.12 28.79 19.36
N ASN A 257 31.81 28.75 19.59
CA ASN A 257 31.22 28.31 20.84
C ASN A 257 30.64 26.88 20.78
N ILE A 258 30.79 26.15 19.68
CA ILE A 258 30.28 24.78 19.56
C ILE A 258 31.32 23.78 20.08
N GLY A 259 30.96 23.00 21.11
CA GLY A 259 31.76 21.90 21.63
C GLY A 259 32.55 22.09 22.92
N ALA A 260 33.07 20.99 23.46
CA ALA A 260 33.91 20.98 24.66
C ALA A 260 35.30 21.59 24.35
N GLY A 261 35.41 22.91 24.48
CA GLY A 261 36.67 23.66 24.28
C GLY A 261 36.52 24.91 23.41
N GLY A 262 35.46 24.99 22.61
CA GLY A 262 35.29 26.01 21.56
C GLY A 262 36.32 25.86 20.43
N ASP A 263 36.06 26.49 19.29
CA ASP A 263 37.08 26.67 18.26
C ASP A 263 38.15 27.64 18.80
N ALA A 264 39.36 27.12 19.01
CA ALA A 264 40.49 27.91 19.46
C ALA A 264 41.40 28.39 18.31
N ASN A 265 41.16 27.92 17.07
CA ASN A 265 41.91 28.30 15.88
C ASN A 265 41.27 29.48 15.11
N GLY A 266 39.97 29.73 15.30
CA GLY A 266 39.23 30.85 14.71
C GLY A 266 38.89 30.65 13.22
N THR A 267 38.84 29.41 12.78
CA THR A 267 38.57 28.99 11.40
C THR A 267 37.50 27.90 11.38
N SER A 268 36.92 27.61 10.21
CA SER A 268 35.87 26.60 10.11
C SER A 268 36.36 25.22 10.54
N ASP A 269 35.54 24.50 11.28
CA ASP A 269 35.79 23.14 11.76
C ASP A 269 34.64 22.21 11.32
N ILE A 270 34.80 20.90 11.55
CA ILE A 270 33.75 19.90 11.34
C ILE A 270 33.04 19.60 12.65
N GLY A 271 31.74 19.85 12.71
CA GLY A 271 30.87 19.37 13.76
C GLY A 271 30.43 17.93 13.49
N TYR A 272 30.43 17.11 14.52
CA TYR A 272 29.86 15.75 14.53
C TYR A 272 28.83 15.67 15.66
N TYR A 273 27.61 15.27 15.33
CA TYR A 273 26.50 15.17 16.26
C TYR A 273 25.90 13.77 16.24
N ARG A 274 25.75 13.16 17.42
CA ARG A 274 25.04 11.89 17.64
C ARG A 274 23.72 12.13 18.35
N ILE A 275 22.68 11.42 17.92
CA ILE A 275 21.36 11.44 18.51
C ILE A 275 21.29 10.39 19.63
N ASP A 276 21.22 10.81 20.90
CA ASP A 276 20.94 9.91 22.03
C ASP A 276 19.49 10.10 22.48
N GLY A 277 18.66 9.07 22.28
CA GLY A 277 17.33 9.01 22.86
C GLY A 277 17.39 9.07 24.39
N VAL A 278 16.54 9.91 24.99
CA VAL A 278 16.36 9.95 26.44
C VAL A 278 15.84 8.59 26.93
N ASN A 279 16.69 7.73 27.50
CA ASN A 279 16.32 6.86 28.62
C ASN A 279 17.50 6.22 29.37
N GLY A 280 17.35 6.18 30.70
CA GLY A 280 18.29 5.78 31.75
C GLY A 280 19.25 4.61 31.47
N GLY A 281 20.55 4.87 31.58
CA GLY A 281 21.59 3.85 31.69
C GLY A 281 22.92 4.49 32.07
N ASN A 282 23.62 3.89 33.04
CA ASN A 282 24.81 4.43 33.70
C ASN A 282 26.08 4.31 32.83
N LEU A 283 26.05 4.84 31.60
CA LEU A 283 27.23 5.16 30.81
C LEU A 283 27.50 6.67 30.98
N PRO A 284 28.77 7.12 31.07
CA PRO A 284 29.03 8.55 30.96
C PRO A 284 28.48 8.98 29.61
N ALA A 285 27.43 9.81 29.63
CA ALA A 285 26.85 10.44 28.45
C ALA A 285 27.96 11.26 27.76
N LEU A 286 28.65 10.61 26.84
CA LEU A 286 29.42 11.28 25.80
C LEU A 286 28.42 11.57 24.69
N SER A 287 27.53 12.54 24.91
CA SER A 287 26.99 13.33 23.82
C SER A 287 28.15 14.21 23.32
N THR A 288 29.09 13.56 22.65
CA THR A 288 30.32 14.18 22.18
C THR A 288 29.99 14.89 20.89
N TYR A 289 29.63 16.17 21.00
CA TYR A 289 30.12 17.08 19.98
C TYR A 289 31.64 16.95 19.96
N LEU A 290 32.16 16.56 18.81
CA LEU A 290 33.57 16.59 18.55
C LEU A 290 33.76 17.59 17.41
N SER A 291 34.51 18.66 17.65
CA SER A 291 35.24 19.24 16.52
C SER A 291 36.17 18.13 16.06
N LEU A 292 35.89 17.53 14.90
CA LEU A 292 36.80 16.52 14.33
C LEU A 292 38.15 17.15 13.98
N ASN A 293 38.27 18.47 14.06
CA ASN A 293 39.53 19.18 14.00
C ASN A 293 40.22 19.29 15.38
N ASN A 294 40.24 18.24 16.21
CA ASN A 294 40.96 18.25 17.51
C ASN A 294 42.14 17.26 17.49
N ALA A 295 43.37 17.77 17.48
CA ALA A 295 44.56 16.98 17.76
C ALA A 295 44.57 16.53 19.24
N LEU A 296 45.36 15.50 19.56
CA LEU A 296 45.58 15.00 20.94
C LEU A 296 46.13 16.08 21.91
N SER A 297 46.49 17.28 21.41
CA SER A 297 47.03 18.43 22.15
C SER A 297 46.21 19.74 22.07
N GLY A 298 45.05 19.75 21.39
CA GLY A 298 44.22 20.95 21.16
C GLY A 298 43.58 20.96 19.76
N THR A 299 42.84 22.02 19.41
CA THR A 299 42.25 22.18 18.07
C THR A 299 43.34 22.23 17.01
N GLY A 300 43.09 21.63 15.85
CA GLY A 300 43.94 21.71 14.67
C GLY A 300 44.21 23.16 14.31
N ASN A 301 45.37 23.43 13.74
CA ASN A 301 45.83 24.79 13.51
C ASN A 301 45.34 25.44 12.19
N GLY A 302 44.44 24.78 11.45
CA GLY A 302 43.91 25.24 10.17
C GLY A 302 42.45 24.83 9.96
N PHE A 303 41.81 25.38 8.94
CA PHE A 303 40.38 25.16 8.69
C PHE A 303 40.11 23.74 8.17
N ALA A 304 38.88 23.26 8.38
CA ALA A 304 38.34 22.04 7.81
C ALA A 304 36.95 22.29 7.18
N SER A 305 36.60 21.52 6.15
CA SER A 305 35.30 21.63 5.48
C SER A 305 34.92 20.34 4.75
N ARG A 306 33.71 20.31 4.15
CA ARG A 306 33.21 19.22 3.29
C ARG A 306 33.33 17.84 3.94
N ALA A 307 32.70 17.69 5.09
CA ALA A 307 32.61 16.39 5.73
C ALA A 307 31.58 15.50 5.02
N THR A 308 31.89 14.22 4.90
CA THR A 308 30.96 13.16 4.49
C THR A 308 30.99 12.02 5.51
N ILE A 309 29.87 11.32 5.71
CA ILE A 309 29.71 10.28 6.74
C ILE A 309 29.24 8.92 6.16
N SER A 310 29.68 7.82 6.77
CA SER A 310 29.19 6.48 6.46
C SER A 310 27.78 6.22 7.01
N ASP A 311 27.09 5.20 6.50
CA ASP A 311 25.70 4.89 6.86
C ASP A 311 25.52 4.58 8.35
N ASP A 312 26.54 3.98 8.96
CA ASP A 312 26.60 3.64 10.39
C ASP A 312 27.11 4.78 11.28
N GLY A 313 27.44 5.93 10.70
CA GLY A 313 27.98 7.10 11.38
C GLY A 313 29.39 6.95 11.96
N ARG A 314 30.08 5.83 11.69
CA ARG A 314 31.39 5.53 12.27
C ARG A 314 32.54 6.23 11.57
N TRP A 315 32.46 6.41 10.25
CA TRP A 315 33.55 6.93 9.45
C TRP A 315 33.18 8.29 8.90
N VAL A 316 34.04 9.28 9.13
CA VAL A 316 33.86 10.65 8.63
C VAL A 316 35.09 11.07 7.86
N SER A 317 34.92 11.43 6.59
CA SER A 317 36.00 12.00 5.78
C SER A 317 35.83 13.50 5.62
N TYR A 318 36.91 14.28 5.62
CA TYR A 318 36.87 15.73 5.43
C TYR A 318 38.22 16.28 4.92
N GLU A 319 38.20 17.49 4.36
CA GLU A 319 39.41 18.21 3.91
C GLU A 319 39.86 19.24 4.95
N THR A 320 41.17 19.42 5.14
CA THR A 320 41.74 20.38 6.09
C THR A 320 43.12 20.91 5.70
N GLU A 321 43.43 22.16 6.06
CA GLU A 321 44.79 22.73 6.01
C GLU A 321 45.55 22.56 7.35
N ALA A 322 44.99 21.83 8.31
CA ALA A 322 45.62 21.63 9.61
C ALA A 322 46.89 20.76 9.48
N THR A 323 48.01 21.29 9.95
CA THR A 323 49.33 20.64 9.86
C THR A 323 49.57 19.62 10.97
N ASP A 324 48.69 19.57 11.98
CA ASP A 324 48.85 18.85 13.25
C ASP A 324 47.79 17.77 13.51
N ILE A 325 47.05 17.37 12.48
CA ILE A 325 46.00 16.34 12.52
C ILE A 325 46.33 15.17 11.58
N GLY A 326 45.92 13.95 11.97
CA GLY A 326 46.00 12.75 11.12
C GLY A 326 47.33 11.99 11.15
N GLY A 327 48.31 12.42 11.94
CA GLY A 327 49.66 11.82 11.98
C GLY A 327 50.60 12.34 10.90
N GLY A 328 51.90 12.07 11.05
CA GLY A 328 52.95 12.59 10.14
C GLY A 328 53.27 14.07 10.31
N THR A 329 54.10 14.60 9.41
CA THR A 329 54.35 16.02 9.23
C THR A 329 53.71 16.52 7.94
N ASP A 330 53.01 17.65 8.02
CA ASP A 330 52.57 18.38 6.84
C ASP A 330 53.65 19.36 6.39
N GLY A 331 54.21 19.10 5.21
CA GLY A 331 55.20 19.94 4.55
C GLY A 331 54.69 20.62 3.28
N ASN A 332 53.45 20.36 2.86
CA ASN A 332 52.89 20.86 1.59
C ASN A 332 52.18 22.21 1.77
N GLY A 333 51.67 22.50 2.98
CA GLY A 333 51.01 23.76 3.31
C GLY A 333 49.70 24.01 2.58
N GLY A 334 48.98 22.96 2.21
CA GLY A 334 47.69 23.03 1.56
C GLY A 334 46.69 22.00 2.09
N LEU A 335 45.58 21.81 1.37
CA LEU A 335 44.51 20.89 1.81
C LEU A 335 44.99 19.44 1.80
N ASP A 336 44.59 18.72 2.82
CA ASP A 336 44.78 17.28 2.99
C ASP A 336 43.48 16.63 3.43
N VAL A 337 43.36 15.33 3.16
CA VAL A 337 42.17 14.55 3.49
C VAL A 337 42.41 13.74 4.76
N ILE A 338 41.49 13.89 5.70
CA ILE A 338 41.47 13.15 6.95
C ILE A 338 40.29 12.18 6.95
N LEU A 339 40.53 10.97 7.44
CA LEU A 339 39.50 10.02 7.84
C LEU A 339 39.49 9.91 9.36
N ALA A 340 38.36 10.24 9.97
CA ALA A 340 38.11 10.05 11.38
C ALA A 340 37.27 8.79 11.59
N GLU A 341 37.74 7.91 12.48
CA GLU A 341 36.95 6.81 13.02
C GLU A 341 36.33 7.26 14.35
N VAL A 342 35.03 7.09 14.50
CA VAL A 342 34.25 7.43 15.69
C VAL A 342 33.63 6.15 16.28
N PRO A 343 34.37 5.37 17.08
CA PRO A 343 33.83 4.14 17.65
C PRO A 343 32.85 4.44 18.80
N PRO A 344 31.82 3.60 19.01
CA PRO A 344 30.88 3.76 20.11
C PRO A 344 31.58 3.87 21.48
N GLY A 345 31.40 5.01 22.15
CA GLY A 345 31.92 5.25 23.51
C GLY A 345 33.44 5.38 23.62
N GLN A 346 34.16 5.56 22.50
CA GLN A 346 35.61 5.77 22.49
C GLN A 346 35.98 7.15 21.96
N VAL A 347 37.23 7.56 22.23
CA VAL A 347 37.78 8.79 21.65
C VAL A 347 38.02 8.54 20.15
N PRO A 348 37.59 9.45 19.27
CA PRO A 348 37.84 9.30 17.84
C PRO A 348 39.33 9.24 17.51
N THR A 349 39.65 8.61 16.39
CA THR A 349 41.01 8.53 15.87
C THR A 349 41.06 9.09 14.46
N TRP A 350 42.12 9.83 14.17
CA TRP A 350 42.29 10.53 12.89
C TRP A 350 43.48 9.98 12.14
N THR A 351 43.25 9.69 10.86
CA THR A 351 44.26 9.24 9.92
C THR A 351 44.29 10.21 8.74
N ARG A 352 45.45 10.79 8.44
CA ARG A 352 45.66 11.52 7.19
C ARG A 352 45.74 10.49 6.07
N ILE A 353 44.69 10.40 5.26
CA ILE A 353 44.63 9.42 4.17
C ILE A 353 45.26 9.97 2.88
N SER A 354 45.50 11.28 2.79
CA SER A 354 46.37 11.89 1.79
C SER A 354 47.85 11.88 2.21
N SER A 355 48.34 10.75 2.73
CA SER A 355 49.74 10.58 3.17
C SER A 355 50.56 9.72 2.21
N GLU A 356 51.85 10.03 2.04
CA GLU A 356 52.78 9.11 1.41
C GLU A 356 53.03 7.85 2.28
N ALA A 357 53.68 6.82 1.74
CA ALA A 357 53.95 5.57 2.47
C ALA A 357 54.76 5.75 3.78
N GLY A 358 55.40 6.90 3.98
CA GLY A 358 56.09 7.28 5.22
C GLY A 358 55.16 7.83 6.32
N GLY A 359 53.90 8.12 6.00
CA GLY A 359 52.89 8.71 6.88
C GLY A 359 52.91 10.24 6.92
N ASP A 360 53.86 10.90 6.22
CA ASP A 360 53.86 12.36 6.02
C ASP A 360 52.82 12.76 4.96
N ALA A 361 52.36 14.01 4.97
CA ALA A 361 51.41 14.50 3.97
C ALA A 361 52.01 14.39 2.56
N GLY A 362 51.16 14.12 1.57
CA GLY A 362 51.58 14.11 0.16
C GLY A 362 52.22 15.43 -0.26
N ASN A 363 53.04 15.42 -1.31
CA ASN A 363 53.79 16.61 -1.72
C ASN A 363 52.97 17.75 -2.35
N ASN A 364 51.64 17.63 -2.39
CA ASN A 364 50.72 18.63 -2.91
C ASN A 364 49.30 18.41 -2.34
N GLN A 365 48.35 19.27 -2.71
CA GLN A 365 47.00 19.30 -2.12
C GLN A 365 46.11 18.12 -2.50
N SER A 366 45.23 17.70 -1.57
CA SER A 366 44.18 16.71 -1.74
C SER A 366 42.87 17.15 -1.07
N PHE A 367 41.71 16.94 -1.72
CA PHE A 367 40.43 17.52 -1.28
C PHE A 367 39.21 16.79 -1.89
N LYS A 368 37.98 17.23 -1.57
CA LYS A 368 36.68 16.63 -1.99
C LYS A 368 36.58 15.14 -1.67
N ALA A 369 36.73 14.79 -0.39
CA ALA A 369 36.63 13.40 0.04
C ALA A 369 35.17 12.95 0.18
N VAL A 370 34.86 11.76 -0.31
CA VAL A 370 33.58 11.09 -0.14
C VAL A 370 33.85 9.71 0.45
N VAL A 371 33.27 9.43 1.62
CA VAL A 371 33.28 8.10 2.24
C VAL A 371 32.13 7.26 1.70
N ALA A 372 32.39 5.99 1.41
CA ALA A 372 31.33 5.08 1.00
C ALA A 372 30.36 4.79 2.16
N GLY A 373 29.09 4.49 1.88
CA GLY A 373 28.08 4.15 2.90
C GLY A 373 28.54 3.02 3.83
N SER A 374 29.22 2.00 3.29
CA SER A 374 29.84 0.91 4.07
C SER A 374 31.01 1.33 4.98
N GLY A 375 31.57 2.54 4.80
CA GLY A 375 32.75 3.04 5.51
C GLY A 375 34.06 2.32 5.15
N SER A 376 34.04 1.43 4.16
CA SER A 376 35.21 0.61 3.79
C SER A 376 36.17 1.29 2.80
N HIS A 377 35.71 2.34 2.12
CA HIS A 377 36.48 3.05 1.10
C HIS A 377 36.24 4.56 1.17
N VAL A 378 37.22 5.33 0.69
CA VAL A 378 37.11 6.79 0.52
C VAL A 378 37.66 7.17 -0.85
N ALA A 379 36.92 7.95 -1.63
CA ALA A 379 37.43 8.56 -2.86
C ALA A 379 37.77 10.03 -2.62
N PHE A 380 38.84 10.54 -3.23
CA PHE A 380 39.19 11.96 -3.18
C PHE A 380 40.04 12.41 -4.37
N LEU A 381 40.16 13.73 -4.53
CA LEU A 381 40.99 14.37 -5.55
C LEU A 381 42.37 14.72 -5.00
N THR A 382 43.41 14.60 -5.80
CA THR A 382 44.79 14.92 -5.38
C THR A 382 45.64 15.49 -6.51
N LEU A 383 46.58 16.39 -6.16
CA LEU A 383 47.73 16.78 -7.01
C LEU A 383 49.04 16.15 -6.51
N ALA A 384 49.00 15.39 -5.43
CA ALA A 384 50.20 14.81 -4.82
C ALA A 384 50.68 13.61 -5.64
N THR A 385 51.97 13.58 -5.94
CA THR A 385 52.57 12.57 -6.84
C THR A 385 53.10 11.32 -6.11
N ASP A 386 52.99 11.31 -4.79
CA ASP A 386 53.62 10.35 -3.89
C ASP A 386 52.66 9.58 -2.99
N LEU A 387 51.34 9.75 -3.16
CA LEU A 387 50.32 9.04 -2.38
C LEU A 387 50.17 7.56 -2.74
N VAL A 388 50.19 7.23 -4.04
CA VAL A 388 49.83 5.89 -4.53
C VAL A 388 50.76 4.81 -3.95
N THR A 389 50.20 3.89 -3.16
CA THR A 389 50.95 2.85 -2.44
C THR A 389 50.95 1.51 -3.17
N THR A 390 49.93 1.24 -3.98
CA THR A 390 49.74 0.01 -4.75
C THR A 390 49.27 0.32 -6.18
N GLY A 391 49.56 -0.58 -7.13
CA GLY A 391 49.24 -0.40 -8.56
C GLY A 391 50.43 0.01 -9.44
N PRO A 392 50.24 0.03 -10.78
CA PRO A 392 51.35 0.14 -11.73
C PRO A 392 51.95 1.56 -11.92
N VAL A 393 51.32 2.65 -11.42
CA VAL A 393 51.80 4.03 -11.69
C VAL A 393 51.54 5.01 -10.54
N LYS A 394 52.40 6.03 -10.41
CA LYS A 394 52.27 7.16 -9.46
C LYS A 394 51.49 8.31 -10.08
N ALA A 395 50.74 9.06 -9.27
CA ALA A 395 50.10 10.32 -9.64
C ALA A 395 51.10 11.32 -10.26
N THR A 396 50.62 12.16 -11.17
CA THR A 396 51.50 12.94 -12.08
C THR A 396 51.73 14.38 -11.62
N GLY A 397 50.79 14.93 -10.85
CA GLY A 397 50.86 16.26 -10.22
C GLY A 397 50.73 17.42 -11.21
N ALA A 398 50.36 17.14 -12.45
CA ALA A 398 50.08 18.15 -13.49
C ALA A 398 48.58 18.46 -13.64
N SER A 399 47.71 17.56 -13.18
CA SER A 399 46.24 17.66 -13.18
C SER A 399 45.66 16.98 -11.94
N TRP A 400 44.41 17.29 -11.59
CA TRP A 400 43.72 16.60 -10.50
C TRP A 400 43.57 15.11 -10.82
N ASP A 401 44.20 14.28 -10.01
CA ASP A 401 44.10 12.83 -10.04
C ASP A 401 42.97 12.40 -9.07
N VAL A 402 42.23 11.35 -9.43
CA VAL A 402 41.23 10.71 -8.57
C VAL A 402 41.90 9.50 -7.94
N VAL A 403 41.74 9.34 -6.64
CA VAL A 403 42.28 8.20 -5.90
C VAL A 403 41.23 7.56 -5.02
N ARG A 404 41.39 6.26 -4.78
CA ARG A 404 40.61 5.47 -3.84
C ARG A 404 41.49 4.99 -2.69
N TYR A 405 41.07 5.24 -1.47
CA TYR A 405 41.68 4.73 -0.25
C TYR A 405 40.86 3.56 0.31
N ASP A 406 41.51 2.43 0.56
CA ASP A 406 40.95 1.28 1.26
C ASP A 406 41.17 1.44 2.77
N VAL A 407 40.09 1.48 3.55
CA VAL A 407 40.15 1.74 4.99
C VAL A 407 40.79 0.60 5.76
N GLY A 408 40.68 -0.64 5.28
CA GLY A 408 41.19 -1.83 5.95
C GLY A 408 42.69 -2.04 5.73
N SER A 409 43.17 -1.89 4.50
CA SER A 409 44.60 -2.07 4.16
C SER A 409 45.42 -0.79 4.28
N GLY A 410 44.78 0.38 4.17
CA GLY A 410 45.44 1.67 4.04
C GLY A 410 46.02 1.92 2.65
N ASP A 411 45.64 1.11 1.66
CA ASP A 411 46.15 1.26 0.30
C ASP A 411 45.48 2.42 -0.42
N ILE A 412 46.28 3.20 -1.15
CA ILE A 412 45.83 4.25 -2.06
C ILE A 412 46.06 3.77 -3.49
N LEU A 413 44.97 3.63 -4.22
CA LEU A 413 44.94 3.25 -5.63
C LEU A 413 44.64 4.49 -6.49
N LEU A 414 45.36 4.62 -7.59
CA LEU A 414 45.09 5.64 -8.59
C LEU A 414 43.87 5.23 -9.42
N ALA A 415 42.78 5.99 -9.28
CA ALA A 415 41.49 5.76 -9.94
C ALA A 415 41.32 6.59 -11.22
N SER A 416 42.15 7.62 -11.42
CA SER A 416 42.24 8.35 -12.67
C SER A 416 43.34 7.80 -13.57
N PRO A 417 43.21 7.95 -14.89
CA PRO A 417 44.29 7.61 -15.78
C PRO A 417 45.50 8.52 -15.63
N ASN A 418 46.64 7.92 -15.94
CA ASN A 418 47.97 8.49 -15.89
C ASN A 418 48.12 9.67 -16.86
N ALA A 419 47.86 10.91 -16.41
CA ALA A 419 47.98 12.16 -17.16
C ALA A 419 49.41 12.41 -17.67
N ALA A 420 49.81 11.72 -18.73
CA ALA A 420 51.11 11.87 -19.37
C ALA A 420 51.01 12.92 -20.49
N GLY A 421 50.69 14.15 -20.09
CA GLY A 421 51.03 15.38 -20.80
C GLY A 421 50.53 15.56 -22.23
N THR A 422 49.46 16.34 -22.39
CA THR A 422 49.45 17.48 -23.32
C THR A 422 48.56 18.59 -22.79
N ASP A 423 49.05 19.80 -22.99
CA ASP A 423 48.58 21.12 -22.57
C ASP A 423 47.45 21.68 -23.45
N GLY A 424 46.57 22.49 -22.83
CA GLY A 424 46.00 23.68 -23.46
C GLY A 424 44.47 23.82 -23.28
N GLY A 425 43.93 24.89 -22.68
CA GLY A 425 44.52 26.10 -22.14
C GLY A 425 43.44 27.17 -21.87
N ASN A 426 43.64 27.90 -20.76
CA ASN A 426 43.14 29.24 -20.38
C ASN A 426 41.66 29.65 -20.58
N ASP A 427 40.95 29.80 -19.46
CA ASP A 427 40.54 31.15 -18.98
C ASP A 427 40.77 31.31 -17.45
N ASP A 428 40.69 32.54 -16.95
CA ASP A 428 41.43 33.13 -15.82
C ASP A 428 41.04 32.68 -14.39
N SER A 429 41.48 31.50 -13.91
CA SER A 429 41.48 31.22 -12.45
C SER A 429 42.63 30.40 -11.86
N GLY A 430 43.53 29.82 -12.66
CA GLY A 430 44.76 29.20 -12.15
C GLY A 430 44.59 27.83 -11.46
N ALA A 431 43.48 27.12 -11.66
CA ALA A 431 43.33 25.72 -11.27
C ALA A 431 43.48 24.78 -12.49
N PRO A 432 44.21 23.65 -12.38
CA PRO A 432 44.16 22.59 -13.40
C PRO A 432 42.73 22.04 -13.55
N GLY A 433 42.38 21.54 -14.76
CA GLY A 433 41.03 21.10 -15.15
C GLY A 433 40.31 20.35 -14.02
N LEU A 434 39.21 20.92 -13.54
CA LEU A 434 38.56 20.53 -12.29
C LEU A 434 37.69 19.29 -12.52
N ALA A 435 37.92 18.21 -11.76
CA ALA A 435 36.89 17.20 -11.58
C ALA A 435 35.70 17.85 -10.84
N VAL A 436 34.56 17.98 -11.53
CA VAL A 436 33.40 18.71 -11.01
C VAL A 436 32.55 17.85 -10.06
N GLY A 437 32.39 16.55 -10.33
CA GLY A 437 31.71 15.59 -9.43
C GLY A 437 32.49 14.30 -9.20
N LEU A 438 32.27 13.70 -8.03
CA LEU A 438 32.91 12.50 -7.51
C LEU A 438 31.89 11.74 -6.64
N GLY A 439 31.75 10.45 -6.86
CA GLY A 439 30.92 9.56 -6.05
C GLY A 439 31.63 8.22 -5.82
N ILE A 440 31.28 7.53 -4.74
CA ILE A 440 31.81 6.21 -4.41
C ILE A 440 30.71 5.31 -3.86
N ALA A 441 30.65 4.07 -4.33
CA ALA A 441 29.71 3.05 -3.88
C ALA A 441 30.29 2.21 -2.73
N SER A 442 29.43 1.45 -2.05
CA SER A 442 29.81 0.61 -0.90
C SER A 442 30.80 -0.50 -1.24
N ASN A 443 30.82 -0.95 -2.50
CA ASN A 443 31.78 -1.92 -3.04
C ASN A 443 33.16 -1.29 -3.37
N GLY A 444 33.28 0.05 -3.30
CA GLY A 444 34.49 0.79 -3.60
C GLY A 444 34.60 1.27 -5.04
N ASP A 445 33.56 1.12 -5.86
CA ASP A 445 33.53 1.67 -7.21
C ASP A 445 33.44 3.19 -7.16
N VAL A 446 34.22 3.86 -8.01
CA VAL A 446 34.31 5.32 -8.04
C VAL A 446 33.82 5.83 -9.37
N ILE A 447 32.91 6.81 -9.36
CA ILE A 447 32.50 7.56 -10.55
C ILE A 447 32.99 9.00 -10.45
N TYR A 448 33.45 9.57 -11.56
CA TYR A 448 33.95 10.93 -11.58
C TYR A 448 33.87 11.56 -12.97
N SER A 449 33.84 12.89 -13.00
CA SER A 449 33.94 13.65 -14.26
C SER A 449 35.37 14.14 -14.50
N SER A 450 35.90 14.03 -15.72
CA SER A 450 37.26 14.51 -16.07
C SER A 450 37.36 14.98 -17.53
N GLU A 451 38.26 15.93 -17.78
CA GLU A 451 38.62 16.45 -19.11
C GLU A 451 39.85 15.74 -19.71
N ALA A 452 40.39 14.71 -19.05
CA ALA A 452 41.62 14.03 -19.47
C ALA A 452 41.43 13.25 -20.80
N THR A 453 42.29 13.52 -21.79
CA THR A 453 42.16 13.03 -23.18
C THR A 453 43.03 11.83 -23.54
N ASP A 454 43.79 11.27 -22.60
CA ASP A 454 44.84 10.28 -22.89
C ASP A 454 44.45 8.81 -22.71
N LEU A 455 43.20 8.51 -22.40
CA LEU A 455 42.75 7.15 -22.08
C LEU A 455 42.36 6.27 -23.25
N VAL A 456 41.61 6.79 -24.22
CA VAL A 456 41.09 5.98 -25.34
C VAL A 456 41.06 6.86 -26.57
N ASN A 457 41.86 6.54 -27.59
CA ASN A 457 41.89 7.22 -28.89
C ASN A 457 42.21 8.74 -28.84
N PRO A 458 43.33 9.22 -29.43
CA PRO A 458 43.69 10.65 -29.50
C PRO A 458 42.71 11.54 -30.31
N ALA A 459 41.53 11.02 -30.65
CA ALA A 459 40.43 11.71 -31.31
C ALA A 459 39.34 12.22 -30.35
N ILE A 460 39.36 11.86 -29.06
CA ILE A 460 38.43 12.40 -28.06
C ILE A 460 38.78 13.87 -27.78
N ALA A 461 37.80 14.77 -27.91
CA ALA A 461 37.98 16.21 -27.74
C ALA A 461 38.28 16.59 -26.27
N ASN A 462 38.91 17.75 -26.03
CA ASN A 462 39.15 18.32 -24.69
C ASN A 462 37.82 18.78 -24.04
N VAL A 463 36.95 17.83 -23.69
CA VAL A 463 35.61 18.09 -23.13
C VAL A 463 35.39 17.21 -21.91
N GLN A 464 34.56 17.67 -20.97
CA GLN A 464 34.30 16.96 -19.72
C GLN A 464 33.47 15.70 -19.96
N GLN A 465 33.95 14.56 -19.47
CA GLN A 465 33.38 13.22 -19.67
C GLN A 465 33.21 12.51 -18.33
N ILE A 466 32.35 11.48 -18.26
CA ILE A 466 32.14 10.65 -17.07
C ILE A 466 32.93 9.35 -17.18
N TRP A 467 33.68 9.05 -16.12
CA TRP A 467 34.53 7.89 -16.00
C TRP A 467 34.18 7.13 -14.72
N ALA A 468 34.46 5.83 -14.72
CA ALA A 468 34.36 5.03 -13.52
C ALA A 468 35.54 4.08 -13.35
N PHE A 469 35.81 3.72 -12.10
CA PHE A 469 36.94 2.90 -11.67
C PHE A 469 36.47 1.80 -10.71
N ASP A 470 36.71 0.55 -11.07
CA ASP A 470 36.26 -0.64 -10.33
C ASP A 470 37.29 -1.17 -9.31
N GLY A 471 38.39 -0.44 -9.14
CA GLY A 471 39.55 -0.89 -8.36
C GLY A 471 40.67 -1.50 -9.18
N SER A 472 40.41 -1.87 -10.43
CA SER A 472 41.38 -2.49 -11.33
C SER A 472 41.50 -1.77 -12.67
N ASP A 473 40.37 -1.40 -13.27
CA ASP A 473 40.27 -0.79 -14.61
C ASP A 473 39.45 0.51 -14.56
N VAL A 474 39.71 1.39 -15.53
CA VAL A 474 38.99 2.66 -15.71
C VAL A 474 38.19 2.60 -17.02
N THR A 475 36.90 2.92 -16.95
CA THR A 475 35.94 2.82 -18.05
C THR A 475 35.32 4.19 -18.35
N LEU A 476 35.16 4.53 -19.63
CA LEU A 476 34.42 5.72 -20.08
C LEU A 476 32.92 5.40 -20.10
N LEU A 477 32.13 6.13 -19.33
CA LEU A 477 30.68 5.93 -19.20
C LEU A 477 29.86 6.85 -20.12
N SER A 478 30.36 8.05 -20.43
CA SER A 478 29.71 8.99 -21.36
C SER A 478 30.10 8.71 -22.82
N ALA A 479 29.96 7.47 -23.28
CA ALA A 479 30.18 7.07 -24.67
C ALA A 479 28.85 6.84 -25.38
N VAL A 480 28.78 7.17 -26.67
CA VAL A 480 27.62 6.85 -27.52
C VAL A 480 27.58 5.33 -27.82
N PRO A 481 26.48 4.75 -28.33
CA PRO A 481 26.32 3.30 -28.49
C PRO A 481 27.40 2.60 -29.34
N ASP A 482 28.08 3.32 -30.25
CA ASP A 482 29.20 2.77 -31.04
C ASP A 482 30.56 2.77 -30.32
N GLY A 483 30.58 3.24 -29.07
CA GLY A 483 31.75 3.35 -28.21
C GLY A 483 32.60 4.60 -28.46
N SER A 484 32.17 5.53 -29.31
CA SER A 484 32.83 6.83 -29.48
C SER A 484 32.34 7.86 -28.45
N ALA A 485 33.09 8.95 -28.27
CA ALA A 485 32.70 10.03 -27.37
C ALA A 485 31.78 11.03 -28.11
N PRO A 486 30.76 11.59 -27.44
CA PRO A 486 29.88 12.58 -28.05
C PRO A 486 30.68 13.84 -28.43
N GLY A 487 30.60 14.26 -29.69
CA GLY A 487 31.45 15.31 -30.24
C GLY A 487 31.07 16.71 -29.73
N GLY A 488 31.86 17.29 -28.81
CA GLY A 488 31.72 18.69 -28.38
C GLY A 488 30.74 18.93 -27.21
N ALA A 489 30.17 17.86 -26.64
CA ALA A 489 29.23 17.90 -25.52
C ALA A 489 29.90 17.58 -24.18
N SER A 490 29.44 18.22 -23.10
CA SER A 490 29.99 18.03 -21.75
C SER A 490 29.05 17.24 -20.86
N SER A 491 29.62 16.30 -20.09
CA SER A 491 28.91 15.55 -19.05
C SER A 491 29.47 15.87 -17.66
N ARG A 492 28.61 16.08 -16.66
CA ARG A 492 28.96 16.64 -15.33
C ARG A 492 28.12 16.08 -14.19
N GLN A 493 28.64 16.23 -12.97
CA GLN A 493 27.96 15.92 -11.70
C GLN A 493 27.39 14.49 -11.62
N PRO A 494 28.24 13.45 -11.78
CA PRO A 494 27.79 12.08 -11.62
C PRO A 494 27.46 11.76 -10.16
N VAL A 495 26.43 10.93 -9.98
CA VAL A 495 26.11 10.23 -8.74
C VAL A 495 26.08 8.73 -9.00
N ILE A 496 26.37 7.93 -7.97
CA ILE A 496 26.37 6.47 -8.02
C ILE A 496 25.54 5.96 -6.84
N ALA A 497 24.73 4.93 -7.08
CA ALA A 497 23.97 4.25 -6.02
C ALA A 497 24.90 3.50 -5.06
N SER A 498 24.46 3.26 -3.82
CA SER A 498 25.31 2.59 -2.81
C SER A 498 25.71 1.16 -3.24
N SER A 499 24.87 0.50 -4.03
CA SER A 499 25.10 -0.81 -4.65
C SER A 499 26.30 -0.82 -5.59
N GLY A 500 26.58 0.31 -6.26
CA GLY A 500 27.56 0.42 -7.33
C GLY A 500 27.01 0.02 -8.70
N ASP A 501 25.74 -0.39 -8.80
CA ASP A 501 25.17 -0.87 -10.06
C ASP A 501 24.64 0.27 -10.93
N TRP A 502 24.21 1.39 -10.34
CA TRP A 502 23.57 2.49 -11.07
C TRP A 502 24.34 3.79 -10.96
N ALA A 503 24.31 4.58 -12.03
CA ALA A 503 24.89 5.91 -12.06
C ALA A 503 24.07 6.88 -12.91
N ALA A 504 23.94 8.13 -12.47
CA ALA A 504 23.22 9.18 -13.19
C ALA A 504 24.04 10.48 -13.27
N TRP A 505 23.90 11.25 -14.34
CA TRP A 505 24.61 12.51 -14.53
C TRP A 505 23.88 13.46 -15.48
N ALA A 506 24.26 14.73 -15.46
CA ALA A 506 23.77 15.73 -16.41
C ALA A 506 24.68 15.82 -17.64
N THR A 507 24.12 16.00 -18.85
CA THR A 507 24.88 16.02 -20.10
C THR A 507 24.22 16.89 -21.17
N THR A 508 25.02 17.55 -22.00
CA THR A 508 24.52 18.36 -23.15
C THR A 508 24.64 17.61 -24.48
N ALA A 509 24.54 16.29 -24.44
CA ALA A 509 25.00 15.42 -25.51
C ALA A 509 23.82 14.76 -26.22
N THR A 510 23.62 15.17 -27.46
CA THR A 510 22.47 14.79 -28.29
C THR A 510 22.43 13.31 -28.71
N ASP A 511 23.56 12.59 -28.58
CA ASP A 511 23.75 11.25 -29.12
C ASP A 511 24.26 10.21 -28.11
N LEU A 512 24.23 10.53 -26.81
CA LEU A 512 24.71 9.60 -25.76
C LEU A 512 23.86 8.36 -25.55
N THR A 513 22.58 8.41 -25.92
CA THR A 513 21.59 7.38 -25.61
C THR A 513 20.89 6.88 -26.87
N GLU A 514 20.18 5.75 -26.79
CA GLU A 514 19.41 5.24 -27.94
C GLU A 514 18.26 6.19 -28.33
N THR A 515 17.61 6.80 -27.34
CA THR A 515 16.67 7.90 -27.48
C THR A 515 17.42 9.22 -27.69
N PRO A 516 17.34 9.88 -28.85
CA PRO A 516 18.15 11.07 -29.08
C PRO A 516 17.76 12.21 -28.13
N ASP A 517 18.75 12.93 -27.58
CA ASP A 517 18.54 14.30 -27.11
C ASP A 517 18.53 15.19 -28.35
N THR A 518 17.41 15.89 -28.59
CA THR A 518 17.26 16.73 -29.78
C THR A 518 17.22 18.22 -29.46
N ASN A 519 17.13 18.60 -28.18
CA ASN A 519 16.97 19.99 -27.75
C ASN A 519 18.33 20.73 -27.70
N GLY A 520 19.45 20.01 -27.56
CA GLY A 520 20.79 20.57 -27.44
C GLY A 520 21.06 21.33 -26.13
N GLU A 521 20.17 21.18 -25.15
CA GLU A 521 20.25 21.66 -23.79
C GLU A 521 20.87 20.59 -22.87
N SER A 522 20.95 20.85 -21.57
CA SER A 522 21.42 19.85 -20.60
C SER A 522 20.29 18.92 -20.21
N ASP A 523 20.52 17.61 -20.22
CA ASP A 523 19.57 16.57 -19.83
C ASP A 523 20.17 15.58 -18.83
N ILE A 524 19.30 14.83 -18.14
CA ILE A 524 19.72 13.78 -17.22
C ILE A 524 19.76 12.46 -17.99
N VAL A 525 20.89 11.77 -17.87
CA VAL A 525 21.06 10.40 -18.35
C VAL A 525 21.50 9.50 -17.19
N ALA A 526 21.24 8.21 -17.30
CA ALA A 526 21.73 7.23 -16.35
C ALA A 526 22.24 5.98 -17.06
N ILE A 527 23.26 5.33 -16.50
CA ILE A 527 23.47 3.92 -16.76
C ILE A 527 22.42 3.20 -15.95
N VAL A 528 21.41 2.79 -16.68
CA VAL A 528 20.57 1.69 -16.32
C VAL A 528 21.43 0.47 -16.68
N PRO A 529 21.87 -0.37 -15.72
CA PRO A 529 22.41 -1.67 -16.06
C PRO A 529 21.52 -2.29 -17.13
N GLU A 530 22.06 -3.15 -17.99
CA GLU A 530 21.19 -4.05 -18.74
C GLU A 530 20.48 -4.90 -17.68
N GLN A 531 19.36 -4.37 -17.19
CA GLN A 531 18.33 -5.13 -16.57
C GLN A 531 17.94 -5.99 -17.75
N ALA A 532 18.49 -7.20 -17.79
CA ALA A 532 17.79 -8.31 -18.39
C ALA A 532 16.52 -8.48 -17.54
N LEU A 533 15.62 -7.49 -17.65
CA LEU A 533 14.20 -7.66 -17.50
C LEU A 533 13.94 -8.88 -18.37
N GLY A 534 13.72 -10.01 -17.72
CA GLY A 534 13.61 -11.26 -18.46
C GLY A 534 12.52 -11.10 -19.51
N GLN A 535 12.68 -11.75 -20.65
CA GLN A 535 11.68 -11.73 -21.69
C GLN A 535 10.56 -12.71 -21.36
N LEU A 536 9.34 -12.18 -21.31
CA LEU A 536 8.12 -12.93 -21.12
C LEU A 536 7.64 -13.51 -22.46
N ALA A 537 7.28 -14.80 -22.47
CA ALA A 537 6.60 -15.46 -23.57
C ALA A 537 5.57 -16.46 -23.04
N ILE A 538 4.43 -16.63 -23.72
CA ILE A 538 3.37 -17.60 -23.37
C ILE A 538 3.34 -18.78 -24.36
N ASP A 539 2.94 -19.97 -23.92
CA ASP A 539 2.86 -21.19 -24.75
C ASP A 539 1.47 -21.43 -25.38
N ASP A 540 1.35 -22.48 -26.20
CA ASP A 540 0.08 -22.94 -26.78
C ASP A 540 -0.43 -24.19 -26.02
N VAL A 541 -1.75 -24.36 -25.90
CA VAL A 541 -2.41 -25.45 -25.15
C VAL A 541 -3.49 -26.14 -26.00
N GLU A 542 -3.52 -27.48 -26.03
CA GLU A 542 -4.55 -28.28 -26.74
C GLU A 542 -5.12 -29.36 -25.80
N MET A 543 -6.45 -29.39 -25.60
CA MET A 543 -7.13 -30.33 -24.69
C MET A 543 -8.62 -30.56 -25.03
N ALA A 544 -9.21 -31.67 -24.58
CA ALA A 544 -10.64 -31.94 -24.76
C ALA A 544 -11.50 -31.24 -23.68
N GLU A 545 -12.64 -30.67 -24.07
CA GLU A 545 -13.56 -29.87 -23.25
C GLU A 545 -14.26 -30.64 -22.12
N GLY A 546 -14.35 -31.97 -22.24
CA GLY A 546 -15.02 -32.81 -21.25
C GLY A 546 -16.42 -33.24 -21.72
N THR A 547 -17.26 -33.75 -20.82
CA THR A 547 -18.58 -34.32 -21.18
C THR A 547 -19.72 -33.62 -20.41
N GLY A 548 -19.53 -32.32 -20.15
CA GLY A 548 -20.23 -31.50 -19.15
C GLY A 548 -19.26 -30.95 -18.08
N GLY A 549 -19.36 -29.65 -17.78
CA GLY A 549 -18.59 -28.98 -16.73
C GLY A 549 -17.51 -28.06 -17.27
N GLU A 550 -16.51 -27.73 -16.46
CA GLU A 550 -15.39 -26.86 -16.85
C GLU A 550 -14.09 -27.68 -16.99
N THR A 551 -13.34 -27.43 -18.06
CA THR A 551 -11.98 -27.95 -18.27
C THR A 551 -10.99 -26.79 -18.28
N THR A 552 -9.94 -26.89 -17.47
CA THR A 552 -8.94 -25.83 -17.33
C THR A 552 -7.81 -25.98 -18.35
N PHE A 553 -7.63 -24.96 -19.18
CA PHE A 553 -6.47 -24.80 -20.05
C PHE A 553 -5.42 -23.95 -19.33
N ALA A 554 -4.33 -24.58 -18.90
CA ALA A 554 -3.24 -23.90 -18.20
C ALA A 554 -2.14 -23.50 -19.19
N PHE A 555 -2.05 -22.21 -19.49
CA PHE A 555 -0.99 -21.60 -20.27
C PHE A 555 0.19 -21.24 -19.36
N THR A 556 1.40 -21.48 -19.80
CA THR A 556 2.64 -21.16 -19.09
C THR A 556 3.28 -19.91 -19.67
N ILE A 557 3.32 -18.85 -18.87
CA ILE A 557 4.14 -17.67 -19.13
C ILE A 557 5.55 -17.97 -18.62
N THR A 558 6.54 -17.79 -19.49
CA THR A 558 7.95 -18.08 -19.25
C THR A 558 8.76 -16.80 -19.28
N LEU A 559 9.69 -16.68 -18.34
CA LEU A 559 10.73 -15.67 -18.24
C LEU A 559 12.06 -16.34 -18.61
N ASP A 560 12.80 -15.78 -19.55
CA ASP A 560 14.05 -16.38 -20.04
C ASP A 560 15.22 -16.30 -19.03
N THR A 561 15.11 -15.41 -18.04
CA THR A 561 16.03 -15.25 -16.91
C THR A 561 15.31 -15.48 -15.58
N MET A 562 16.06 -15.80 -14.52
CA MET A 562 15.48 -16.00 -13.18
C MET A 562 15.15 -14.65 -12.56
N ALA A 563 13.90 -14.47 -12.13
CA ALA A 563 13.42 -13.20 -11.61
C ALA A 563 14.17 -12.82 -10.31
N PRO A 564 14.84 -11.65 -10.23
CA PRO A 564 15.52 -11.20 -9.01
C PRO A 564 14.56 -10.58 -7.98
N SER A 565 13.35 -10.22 -8.42
CA SER A 565 12.20 -9.73 -7.65
C SER A 565 10.92 -10.17 -8.40
N ASP A 566 9.73 -9.96 -7.84
CA ASP A 566 8.48 -10.38 -8.49
C ASP A 566 8.25 -9.60 -9.79
N VAL A 567 7.94 -10.32 -10.86
CA VAL A 567 7.60 -9.78 -12.19
C VAL A 567 6.12 -9.95 -12.43
N THR A 568 5.40 -8.89 -12.80
CA THR A 568 3.97 -8.98 -13.13
C THR A 568 3.71 -8.71 -14.60
N VAL A 569 2.69 -9.33 -15.19
CA VAL A 569 2.23 -9.06 -16.55
C VAL A 569 0.73 -9.27 -16.65
N ASP A 570 0.02 -8.32 -17.23
CA ASP A 570 -1.41 -8.46 -17.50
C ASP A 570 -1.62 -9.44 -18.66
N TRP A 571 -2.71 -10.20 -18.63
CA TRP A 571 -3.11 -11.10 -19.70
C TRP A 571 -4.61 -11.03 -19.92
N ALA A 572 -5.06 -11.27 -21.14
CA ALA A 572 -6.47 -11.35 -21.47
C ALA A 572 -6.72 -12.37 -22.60
N THR A 573 -7.81 -13.12 -22.52
CA THR A 573 -8.28 -13.97 -23.62
C THR A 573 -8.85 -13.13 -24.76
N ALA A 574 -8.62 -13.52 -26.01
CA ALA A 574 -9.10 -12.83 -27.20
C ALA A 574 -9.53 -13.81 -28.31
N ASP A 575 -10.45 -13.35 -29.16
CA ASP A 575 -10.95 -14.11 -30.30
C ASP A 575 -9.90 -14.18 -31.44
N THR A 576 -9.74 -15.33 -32.10
CA THR A 576 -8.70 -15.56 -33.13
C THR A 576 -9.01 -14.95 -34.51
N GLY A 577 -9.81 -13.87 -34.56
CA GLY A 577 -10.38 -13.28 -35.76
C GLY A 577 -9.39 -12.64 -36.75
N MET A 578 -8.82 -13.46 -37.63
CA MET A 578 -8.11 -13.13 -38.89
C MET A 578 -6.91 -12.16 -38.80
N GLY A 579 -5.69 -12.70 -38.67
CA GLY A 579 -4.45 -11.94 -38.91
C GLY A 579 -3.16 -12.78 -38.92
N GLU A 580 -2.72 -13.17 -40.12
CA GLU A 580 -1.38 -13.65 -40.54
C GLU A 580 -0.61 -14.68 -39.68
N GLY A 581 -0.78 -15.96 -40.05
CA GLY A 581 0.23 -17.00 -39.85
C GLY A 581 -0.31 -18.18 -39.07
N HIS A 582 -0.23 -19.35 -39.68
CA HIS A 582 -0.66 -20.67 -39.19
C HIS A 582 -2.10 -21.07 -39.56
N ALA A 583 -2.20 -22.19 -40.26
CA ALA A 583 -3.41 -22.76 -40.83
C ALA A 583 -3.61 -24.15 -40.26
N THR A 584 -4.82 -24.51 -39.79
CA THR A 584 -5.79 -25.36 -40.52
C THR A 584 -6.94 -25.82 -39.60
N GLY A 585 -8.18 -25.42 -39.89
CA GLY A 585 -9.31 -26.38 -39.93
C GLY A 585 -10.45 -26.31 -38.89
N GLY A 586 -10.30 -25.62 -37.76
CA GLY A 586 -11.32 -25.51 -36.70
C GLY A 586 -12.23 -24.28 -36.80
N GLY A 587 -13.35 -24.29 -36.07
CA GLY A 587 -14.19 -23.09 -35.84
C GLY A 587 -13.51 -22.08 -34.89
N SER A 588 -14.02 -20.85 -34.82
CA SER A 588 -13.65 -19.93 -33.72
C SER A 588 -14.54 -20.25 -32.54
N ALA A 589 -13.93 -20.50 -31.39
CA ALA A 589 -14.62 -20.67 -30.12
C ALA A 589 -15.33 -19.35 -29.77
N ILE A 590 -16.57 -19.43 -29.31
CA ILE A 590 -17.42 -18.31 -28.95
C ILE A 590 -17.22 -17.98 -27.47
N GLU A 591 -16.80 -16.75 -27.19
CA GLU A 591 -16.69 -16.20 -25.84
C GLU A 591 -17.98 -16.39 -25.03
N GLY A 592 -17.84 -16.90 -23.80
CA GLY A 592 -18.94 -17.15 -22.86
C GLY A 592 -19.80 -18.36 -23.22
N VAL A 593 -19.46 -19.09 -24.29
CA VAL A 593 -20.10 -20.35 -24.68
C VAL A 593 -19.09 -21.49 -24.60
N ASP A 594 -17.95 -21.36 -25.27
CA ASP A 594 -16.96 -22.44 -25.40
C ASP A 594 -15.76 -22.23 -24.44
N TYR A 595 -15.48 -20.97 -24.09
CA TYR A 595 -14.52 -20.60 -23.04
C TYR A 595 -14.98 -19.34 -22.32
N LEU A 596 -14.64 -19.22 -21.05
CA LEU A 596 -14.91 -18.02 -20.27
C LEU A 596 -13.85 -16.96 -20.59
N THR A 597 -14.28 -15.74 -20.91
CA THR A 597 -13.32 -14.64 -21.03
C THR A 597 -12.67 -14.37 -19.69
N ALA A 598 -11.35 -14.38 -19.70
CA ALA A 598 -10.55 -14.19 -18.52
C ALA A 598 -9.48 -13.14 -18.83
N SER A 599 -9.25 -12.28 -17.85
CA SER A 599 -8.09 -11.41 -17.84
C SER A 599 -7.61 -11.25 -16.41
N GLY A 600 -6.35 -10.88 -16.24
CA GLY A 600 -5.78 -10.68 -14.92
C GLY A 600 -4.32 -10.37 -15.01
N THR A 601 -3.65 -10.32 -13.86
CA THR A 601 -2.21 -10.09 -13.80
C THR A 601 -1.52 -11.36 -13.31
N ALA A 602 -0.64 -11.93 -14.13
CA ALA A 602 0.21 -13.04 -13.76
C ALA A 602 1.47 -12.53 -13.06
N THR A 603 1.93 -13.23 -12.01
CA THR A 603 3.16 -12.88 -11.28
C THR A 603 4.16 -14.04 -11.34
N ILE A 604 5.34 -13.80 -11.93
CA ILE A 604 6.50 -14.68 -11.81
C ILE A 604 7.27 -14.24 -10.57
N THR A 605 7.19 -15.04 -9.52
CA THR A 605 7.82 -14.74 -8.24
C THR A 605 9.35 -14.76 -8.32
N SER A 606 10.00 -13.96 -7.47
CA SER A 606 11.44 -13.94 -7.31
C SER A 606 12.02 -15.35 -7.14
N GLY A 607 13.03 -15.69 -7.94
CA GLY A 607 13.66 -17.03 -7.99
C GLY A 607 12.94 -18.04 -8.88
N SER A 608 11.80 -17.67 -9.49
CA SER A 608 11.10 -18.44 -10.53
C SER A 608 11.42 -17.91 -11.92
N THR A 609 11.10 -18.71 -12.94
CA THR A 609 11.15 -18.34 -14.36
C THR A 609 9.80 -18.55 -15.05
N THR A 610 8.75 -18.94 -14.32
CA THR A 610 7.46 -19.25 -14.93
C THR A 610 6.30 -18.88 -14.02
N ALA A 611 5.18 -18.50 -14.62
CA ALA A 611 3.86 -18.42 -14.00
C ALA A 611 2.86 -19.12 -14.93
N THR A 612 1.78 -19.67 -14.37
CA THR A 612 0.71 -20.26 -15.17
C THR A 612 -0.54 -19.40 -15.07
N VAL A 613 -1.23 -19.23 -16.20
CA VAL A 613 -2.55 -18.61 -16.26
C VAL A 613 -3.54 -19.64 -16.77
N GLU A 614 -4.69 -19.68 -16.14
CA GLU A 614 -5.69 -20.71 -16.36
C GLU A 614 -6.89 -20.08 -17.05
N VAL A 615 -7.30 -20.69 -18.18
CA VAL A 615 -8.51 -20.31 -18.91
C VAL A 615 -9.50 -21.46 -18.80
N THR A 616 -10.70 -21.14 -18.34
CA THR A 616 -11.80 -22.10 -18.24
C THR A 616 -12.42 -22.32 -19.61
N VAL A 617 -12.44 -23.56 -20.06
CA VAL A 617 -13.15 -24.04 -21.26
C VAL A 617 -14.40 -24.79 -20.81
N TYR A 618 -15.54 -24.50 -21.40
CA TYR A 618 -16.80 -25.16 -21.07
C TYR A 618 -16.93 -26.44 -21.86
N GLY A 619 -17.04 -27.56 -21.15
CA GLY A 619 -17.41 -28.83 -21.76
C GLY A 619 -18.90 -29.04 -21.67
N ASP A 620 -19.48 -29.54 -22.75
CA ASP A 620 -20.86 -29.99 -22.74
C ASP A 620 -21.00 -31.43 -23.27
N THR A 621 -22.22 -31.80 -23.64
CA THR A 621 -22.52 -33.14 -24.17
C THR A 621 -22.94 -33.12 -25.65
N ILE A 622 -22.84 -31.95 -26.27
CA ILE A 622 -23.17 -31.66 -27.65
C ILE A 622 -21.91 -31.87 -28.48
N THR A 623 -22.01 -32.73 -29.49
CA THR A 623 -20.86 -33.01 -30.36
C THR A 623 -20.61 -31.87 -31.35
N GLU A 624 -19.43 -31.26 -31.27
CA GLU A 624 -18.98 -30.11 -32.08
C GLU A 624 -17.58 -30.36 -32.74
N PRO A 625 -17.15 -29.57 -33.75
CA PRO A 625 -15.77 -29.66 -34.30
C PRO A 625 -14.74 -29.02 -33.36
N ASP A 626 -13.44 -29.32 -33.51
CA ASP A 626 -12.38 -28.66 -32.72
C ASP A 626 -12.31 -27.14 -33.01
N GLU A 627 -12.07 -26.33 -31.97
CA GLU A 627 -12.14 -24.85 -32.02
C GLU A 627 -10.98 -24.17 -31.28
N THR A 628 -10.73 -22.88 -31.54
CA THR A 628 -9.55 -22.17 -30.99
C THR A 628 -9.84 -20.76 -30.47
N PHE A 629 -9.16 -20.36 -29.38
CA PHE A 629 -9.10 -19.00 -28.81
C PHE A 629 -7.64 -18.58 -28.49
N ALA A 630 -7.38 -17.30 -28.20
CA ALA A 630 -6.05 -16.78 -27.88
C ALA A 630 -5.96 -16.20 -26.46
N VAL A 631 -4.74 -16.11 -25.90
CA VAL A 631 -4.39 -15.40 -24.66
C VAL A 631 -3.25 -14.42 -24.97
N VAL A 632 -3.47 -13.13 -24.69
CA VAL A 632 -2.57 -12.03 -25.06
C VAL A 632 -1.99 -11.36 -23.80
N LEU A 633 -0.69 -11.14 -23.75
CA LEU A 633 0.04 -10.47 -22.67
C LEU A 633 0.13 -8.95 -22.89
N SER A 634 0.10 -8.16 -21.80
CA SER A 634 0.22 -6.70 -21.81
C SER A 634 0.74 -6.14 -20.47
N ASN A 635 1.08 -4.84 -20.42
CA ASN A 635 1.48 -4.11 -19.20
C ASN A 635 2.49 -4.84 -18.27
N PRO A 636 3.64 -5.31 -18.77
CA PRO A 636 4.62 -5.99 -17.92
C PRO A 636 5.28 -5.01 -16.93
N VAL A 637 5.54 -5.46 -15.70
CA VAL A 637 6.29 -4.77 -14.65
C VAL A 637 7.41 -5.69 -14.15
N GLY A 638 8.66 -5.23 -14.17
CA GLY A 638 9.82 -6.05 -13.80
C GLY A 638 10.33 -6.99 -14.90
N ALA A 639 9.73 -6.96 -16.09
CA ALA A 639 10.14 -7.72 -17.28
C ALA A 639 9.70 -7.02 -18.58
N MET A 640 10.09 -7.55 -19.74
CA MET A 640 9.58 -7.13 -21.06
C MET A 640 8.91 -8.30 -21.79
N ILE A 641 7.94 -8.06 -22.67
CA ILE A 641 7.34 -9.12 -23.51
C ILE A 641 8.21 -9.35 -24.76
N ALA A 642 8.48 -10.61 -25.10
CA ALA A 642 9.29 -10.96 -26.28
C ALA A 642 8.59 -10.55 -27.60
N PRO A 643 9.32 -10.14 -28.67
CA PRO A 643 8.75 -9.64 -29.92
C PRO A 643 7.74 -10.55 -30.65
N ASP A 644 7.73 -11.85 -30.35
CA ASP A 644 6.77 -12.85 -30.88
C ASP A 644 6.17 -13.72 -29.75
N GLY A 645 6.25 -13.28 -28.48
CA GLY A 645 5.87 -14.05 -27.29
C GLY A 645 4.63 -13.52 -26.57
N ASP A 646 3.95 -12.54 -27.15
CA ASP A 646 2.79 -11.88 -26.54
C ASP A 646 1.50 -12.70 -26.61
N THR A 647 1.43 -13.77 -27.42
CA THR A 647 0.19 -14.49 -27.71
C THR A 647 0.35 -16.01 -27.63
N GLY A 648 -0.53 -16.68 -26.87
CA GLY A 648 -0.65 -18.14 -26.77
C GLY A 648 -2.01 -18.65 -27.25
N ILE A 649 -2.07 -19.81 -27.90
CA ILE A 649 -3.29 -20.34 -28.55
C ILE A 649 -3.85 -21.56 -27.80
N GLY A 650 -5.15 -21.52 -27.47
CA GLY A 650 -5.92 -22.63 -26.89
C GLY A 650 -6.74 -23.38 -27.94
N THR A 651 -6.64 -24.72 -28.01
CA THR A 651 -7.41 -25.60 -28.93
C THR A 651 -8.30 -26.61 -28.17
N ILE A 652 -9.62 -26.54 -28.38
CA ILE A 652 -10.69 -27.29 -27.68
C ILE A 652 -11.14 -28.54 -28.48
N LEU A 653 -11.32 -29.72 -27.84
CA LEU A 653 -11.75 -31.01 -28.46
C LEU A 653 -13.02 -31.66 -27.77
N ASP A 654 -13.96 -32.32 -28.46
CA ASP A 654 -15.30 -32.81 -27.97
C ASP A 654 -15.39 -34.08 -27.02
N GLY A 655 -16.44 -34.22 -26.15
CA GLY A 655 -16.70 -35.35 -25.18
C GLY A 655 -18.16 -35.85 -24.84
N ALA A 656 -18.35 -37.10 -24.31
CA ALA A 656 -19.63 -37.91 -24.31
C ALA A 656 -20.45 -38.21 -22.99
N ALA A 657 -21.81 -38.27 -23.05
CA ALA A 657 -22.87 -38.24 -21.98
C ALA A 657 -23.39 -39.53 -21.24
N ILE A 658 -24.07 -39.40 -20.05
CA ILE A 658 -24.96 -40.40 -19.32
C ILE A 658 -26.11 -39.78 -18.43
N ASP A 659 -27.20 -40.55 -18.15
CA ASP A 659 -28.60 -40.25 -17.64
C ASP A 659 -29.14 -41.09 -16.41
N VAL A 660 -30.19 -40.58 -15.71
CA VAL A 660 -31.31 -41.04 -14.76
C VAL A 660 -31.20 -41.51 -13.26
N ALA A 661 -31.95 -40.80 -12.36
CA ALA A 661 -32.88 -41.12 -11.20
C ALA A 661 -32.49 -41.73 -9.81
N ASP A 662 -32.82 -41.05 -8.67
CA ASP A 662 -33.90 -41.32 -7.64
C ASP A 662 -33.70 -40.56 -6.27
N LEU A 663 -34.80 -40.33 -5.49
CA LEU A 663 -35.01 -39.80 -4.09
C LEU A 663 -35.14 -38.25 -3.90
N ARG A 664 -36.17 -37.56 -3.35
CA ARG A 664 -37.31 -37.70 -2.37
C ARG A 664 -36.97 -37.52 -0.86
N ASP A 665 -37.16 -36.31 -0.30
CA ASP A 665 -37.98 -35.92 0.90
C ASP A 665 -37.86 -34.38 1.19
N GLY A 666 -38.76 -33.80 2.00
CA GLY A 666 -39.18 -32.37 1.98
C GLY A 666 -38.61 -31.39 3.00
N VAL A 667 -38.73 -30.08 2.72
CA VAL A 667 -38.10 -28.96 3.47
C VAL A 667 -38.93 -27.67 3.38
N ASN A 668 -39.36 -27.03 4.48
CA ASN A 668 -40.02 -25.70 4.41
C ASN A 668 -39.02 -24.55 4.19
N ASP A 669 -39.29 -23.64 3.24
CA ASP A 669 -38.24 -22.78 2.68
C ASP A 669 -38.79 -21.46 2.12
N THR A 670 -38.62 -20.36 2.86
CA THR A 670 -39.06 -18.99 2.50
C THR A 670 -38.49 -17.85 3.33
N LEU A 671 -37.19 -17.58 3.21
CA LEU A 671 -36.75 -16.18 3.37
C LEU A 671 -35.84 -15.76 2.22
N ARG A 672 -36.46 -15.17 1.20
CA ARG A 672 -35.78 -14.45 0.13
C ARG A 672 -35.66 -12.99 0.55
N VAL A 673 -34.44 -12.57 0.92
CA VAL A 673 -34.10 -11.17 1.15
C VAL A 673 -33.67 -10.62 -0.21
N ILE A 674 -34.63 -10.11 -0.98
CA ILE A 674 -34.35 -9.50 -2.28
C ILE A 674 -33.71 -8.13 -2.02
N VAL A 675 -32.48 -7.94 -2.48
CA VAL A 675 -31.75 -6.66 -2.41
C VAL A 675 -32.16 -5.71 -3.56
N GLU A 676 -32.99 -6.16 -4.51
CA GLU A 676 -33.50 -5.32 -5.61
C GLU A 676 -34.98 -4.92 -5.48
N GLY A 677 -35.23 -3.60 -5.39
CA GLY A 677 -36.38 -2.97 -6.04
C GLY A 677 -37.75 -3.13 -5.36
N GLY A 678 -37.90 -2.62 -4.13
CA GLY A 678 -39.20 -2.31 -3.53
C GLY A 678 -39.66 -0.86 -3.80
N PRO A 679 -40.94 -0.51 -3.61
CA PRO A 679 -41.45 0.84 -3.89
C PRO A 679 -41.08 1.91 -2.83
N SER A 680 -40.31 1.57 -1.78
CA SER A 680 -39.84 2.51 -0.77
C SER A 680 -38.38 2.92 -0.99
N ASN A 681 -38.08 4.15 -0.62
CA ASN A 681 -36.79 4.81 -0.77
C ASN A 681 -35.73 4.41 0.28
N ASN A 682 -35.81 3.21 0.90
CA ASN A 682 -34.94 2.78 2.01
C ASN A 682 -34.68 1.25 2.08
N GLU A 683 -34.13 0.65 1.02
CA GLU A 683 -33.92 -0.80 0.87
C GLU A 683 -33.19 -1.47 2.06
N ASN A 684 -32.18 -0.82 2.65
CA ASN A 684 -31.43 -1.36 3.79
C ASN A 684 -32.28 -1.53 5.07
N ALA A 685 -33.17 -0.57 5.36
CA ALA A 685 -34.03 -0.63 6.53
C ALA A 685 -35.04 -1.77 6.43
N GLU A 686 -35.58 -2.01 5.23
CA GLU A 686 -36.50 -3.11 4.95
C GLU A 686 -35.82 -4.48 5.12
N VAL A 687 -34.56 -4.63 4.69
CA VAL A 687 -33.76 -5.85 4.93
C VAL A 687 -33.64 -6.13 6.43
N ALA A 688 -33.30 -5.12 7.23
CA ALA A 688 -33.19 -5.24 8.68
C ALA A 688 -34.52 -5.64 9.35
N LEU A 689 -35.63 -5.05 8.90
CA LEU A 689 -36.99 -5.40 9.37
C LEU A 689 -37.36 -6.84 9.05
N ARG A 690 -36.99 -7.35 7.87
CA ARG A 690 -37.23 -8.75 7.48
C ARG A 690 -36.47 -9.73 8.38
N PHE A 691 -35.21 -9.45 8.67
CA PHE A 691 -34.43 -10.25 9.62
C PHE A 691 -35.01 -10.20 11.04
N SER A 692 -35.48 -9.04 11.50
CA SER A 692 -36.15 -8.93 12.79
C SER A 692 -37.40 -9.82 12.85
N ARG A 693 -38.29 -9.72 11.87
CA ARG A 693 -39.56 -10.47 11.87
C ARG A 693 -39.38 -11.97 11.67
N SER A 694 -38.39 -12.39 10.89
CA SER A 694 -38.09 -13.81 10.68
C SER A 694 -37.45 -14.46 11.91
N THR A 695 -36.66 -13.71 12.66
CA THR A 695 -35.94 -14.18 13.86
C THR A 695 -36.82 -14.12 15.10
N PHE A 696 -37.71 -13.13 15.19
CA PHE A 696 -38.58 -12.86 16.33
C PHE A 696 -40.08 -12.85 15.92
N PRO A 697 -40.69 -14.01 15.59
CA PRO A 697 -42.07 -14.08 15.07
C PRO A 697 -43.14 -13.87 16.14
N ASP A 698 -44.33 -13.41 15.72
CA ASP A 698 -45.51 -13.27 16.60
C ASP A 698 -46.04 -14.66 16.99
N THR A 699 -46.18 -14.95 18.29
CA THR A 699 -46.70 -16.26 18.74
C THR A 699 -48.23 -16.23 18.91
N SER A 700 -48.91 -17.25 18.40
CA SER A 700 -50.39 -17.37 18.41
C SER A 700 -50.98 -18.01 19.68
N GLU A 701 -50.15 -18.31 20.69
CA GLU A 701 -50.58 -19.02 21.92
C GLU A 701 -50.46 -18.14 23.18
N PRO A 702 -51.59 -17.80 23.85
CA PRO A 702 -51.64 -16.77 24.91
C PRO A 702 -51.16 -17.26 26.29
N THR A 703 -50.30 -18.28 26.38
CA THR A 703 -49.89 -18.87 27.67
C THR A 703 -48.40 -18.87 27.96
N PHE A 704 -47.55 -18.42 27.03
CA PHE A 704 -46.23 -17.90 27.34
C PHE A 704 -46.27 -16.38 27.22
N ALA A 705 -45.51 -15.66 28.03
CA ALA A 705 -45.49 -14.21 28.00
C ALA A 705 -45.05 -13.73 26.59
N GLN A 706 -45.49 -12.54 26.20
CA GLN A 706 -44.95 -11.79 25.06
C GLN A 706 -43.41 -11.73 25.22
N ASP A 707 -42.67 -12.62 24.57
CA ASP A 707 -41.21 -12.71 24.66
C ASP A 707 -40.59 -12.18 23.36
N GLY A 708 -41.00 -10.99 22.94
CA GLY A 708 -40.22 -10.18 22.02
C GLY A 708 -38.96 -9.64 22.71
N PRO A 709 -37.88 -9.36 21.96
CA PRO A 709 -36.64 -8.80 22.51
C PRO A 709 -36.93 -7.41 23.10
N ARG A 710 -36.65 -7.23 24.39
CA ARG A 710 -36.86 -5.95 25.08
C ARG A 710 -35.81 -4.88 24.77
N ARG A 711 -34.86 -5.22 23.90
CA ARG A 711 -33.74 -4.38 23.49
C ARG A 711 -33.62 -4.44 21.98
N ALA A 712 -33.29 -3.31 21.35
CA ALA A 712 -32.94 -3.26 19.93
C ALA A 712 -31.69 -2.40 19.72
N LEU A 713 -31.02 -2.59 18.58
CA LEU A 713 -29.91 -1.75 18.16
C LEU A 713 -30.38 -0.86 17.01
N LEU A 714 -29.89 0.37 16.96
CA LEU A 714 -30.18 1.33 15.91
C LEU A 714 -28.88 1.86 15.31
N ALA A 715 -28.76 1.76 13.98
CA ALA A 715 -27.66 2.34 13.22
C ALA A 715 -28.19 3.07 11.98
N THR A 716 -27.32 3.79 11.28
CA THR A 716 -27.71 4.49 10.06
C THR A 716 -27.74 3.56 8.85
N ASP A 717 -28.69 3.79 7.95
CA ASP A 717 -28.89 3.04 6.70
C ASP A 717 -27.96 3.49 5.55
N ALA A 718 -27.32 4.67 5.68
CA ALA A 718 -26.43 5.26 4.68
C ALA A 718 -24.93 5.20 5.05
N GLY A 719 -24.59 4.63 6.23
CA GLY A 719 -23.22 4.57 6.74
C GLY A 719 -22.99 3.46 7.77
N PHE A 720 -22.29 2.39 7.40
CA PHE A 720 -22.22 1.17 8.21
C PHE A 720 -21.02 1.06 9.15
N ALA A 721 -20.14 2.07 9.15
CA ALA A 721 -18.88 2.05 9.89
C ALA A 721 -19.07 1.71 11.38
N ASP A 722 -20.09 2.30 12.00
CA ASP A 722 -20.42 2.05 13.40
C ASP A 722 -21.31 0.81 13.60
N ALA A 723 -22.00 0.36 12.55
CA ALA A 723 -22.81 -0.87 12.56
C ALA A 723 -21.97 -2.15 12.56
N LEU A 724 -20.68 -2.09 12.21
CA LEU A 724 -19.75 -3.22 12.23
C LEU A 724 -19.70 -3.94 13.59
N ALA A 725 -19.78 -3.20 14.69
CA ALA A 725 -19.76 -3.76 16.05
C ALA A 725 -21.09 -4.41 16.46
N SER A 726 -22.15 -4.27 15.65
CA SER A 726 -23.49 -4.72 16.01
C SER A 726 -23.58 -6.24 16.20
N GLY A 727 -22.84 -7.03 15.40
CA GLY A 727 -22.95 -8.48 15.39
C GLY A 727 -22.86 -9.09 16.81
N ALA A 728 -21.80 -8.76 17.55
CA ALA A 728 -21.62 -9.21 18.93
C ALA A 728 -22.83 -8.90 19.83
N LEU A 729 -23.41 -7.71 19.67
CA LEU A 729 -24.48 -7.17 20.52
C LEU A 729 -25.85 -7.80 20.27
N GLN A 730 -26.05 -8.47 19.13
CA GLN A 730 -27.36 -8.98 18.72
C GLN A 730 -27.78 -10.24 19.47
N GLY A 731 -26.84 -10.96 20.08
CA GLY A 731 -27.10 -12.11 20.95
C GLY A 731 -27.51 -13.41 20.21
N ASN A 732 -27.60 -14.51 20.98
CA ASN A 732 -27.81 -15.87 20.47
C ASN A 732 -29.09 -16.54 20.98
N THR A 733 -29.95 -15.83 21.72
CA THR A 733 -31.26 -16.35 22.14
C THR A 733 -32.37 -15.36 21.83
N VAL A 734 -33.59 -15.86 21.65
CA VAL A 734 -34.79 -15.02 21.44
C VAL A 734 -34.99 -14.03 22.59
N ALA A 735 -34.71 -14.44 23.84
CA ALA A 735 -34.95 -13.64 25.03
C ALA A 735 -33.93 -12.50 25.24
N ASP A 736 -32.66 -12.73 24.88
CA ASP A 736 -31.57 -11.77 25.03
C ASP A 736 -31.21 -11.06 23.71
N GLY A 737 -31.91 -11.41 22.63
CA GLY A 737 -31.69 -10.91 21.28
C GLY A 737 -31.88 -9.40 21.19
N ARG A 738 -31.12 -8.75 20.31
CA ARG A 738 -31.25 -7.33 20.01
C ARG A 738 -31.25 -7.13 18.51
N PRO A 739 -32.40 -7.05 17.82
CA PRO A 739 -32.41 -6.85 16.38
C PRO A 739 -31.70 -5.54 16.02
N LEU A 740 -30.84 -5.58 15.00
CA LEU A 740 -30.30 -4.38 14.37
C LEU A 740 -31.35 -3.81 13.43
N LEU A 741 -31.81 -2.60 13.73
CA LEU A 741 -32.70 -1.82 12.88
C LEU A 741 -31.91 -0.65 12.28
N LEU A 742 -32.31 -0.21 11.08
CA LEU A 742 -31.62 0.85 10.33
C LEU A 742 -32.56 2.01 10.05
N THR A 743 -32.05 3.23 10.16
CA THR A 743 -32.80 4.46 9.89
C THR A 743 -31.90 5.54 9.28
N ALA A 744 -32.45 6.63 8.77
CA ALA A 744 -31.66 7.76 8.31
C ALA A 744 -30.89 8.44 9.47
N THR A 745 -29.87 9.24 9.14
CA THR A 745 -29.10 9.97 10.15
C THR A 745 -29.96 10.91 11.00
N ASP A 746 -30.92 11.61 10.41
CA ASP A 746 -31.71 12.68 11.04
C ASP A 746 -33.21 12.39 11.15
N GLU A 747 -33.65 11.21 10.75
CA GLU A 747 -35.06 10.78 10.74
C GLU A 747 -35.20 9.34 11.28
N LEU A 748 -36.14 9.14 12.21
CA LEU A 748 -36.55 7.82 12.68
C LEU A 748 -37.70 7.30 11.80
N TYR A 749 -37.47 6.21 11.07
CA TYR A 749 -38.46 5.67 10.15
C TYR A 749 -39.71 5.13 10.87
N PRO A 750 -40.94 5.43 10.38
CA PRO A 750 -42.18 4.95 10.99
C PRO A 750 -42.28 3.42 11.10
N GLU A 751 -41.74 2.70 10.14
CA GLU A 751 -41.66 1.23 10.11
C GLU A 751 -40.71 0.67 11.17
N VAL A 752 -39.62 1.38 11.48
CA VAL A 752 -38.73 1.06 12.61
C VAL A 752 -39.47 1.27 13.92
N VAL A 753 -40.23 2.35 14.06
CA VAL A 753 -41.07 2.59 15.25
C VAL A 753 -42.10 1.47 15.43
N ALA A 754 -42.79 1.08 14.36
CA ALA A 754 -43.77 -0.01 14.39
C ALA A 754 -43.13 -1.34 14.80
N GLU A 755 -41.91 -1.62 14.36
CA GLU A 755 -41.17 -2.82 14.76
C GLU A 755 -40.72 -2.78 16.22
N LEU A 756 -40.22 -1.64 16.71
CA LEU A 756 -39.90 -1.44 18.13
C LEU A 756 -41.12 -1.69 19.04
N GLU A 757 -42.30 -1.21 18.62
CA GLU A 757 -43.56 -1.45 19.32
C GLU A 757 -43.98 -2.93 19.26
N ARG A 758 -43.84 -3.59 18.09
CA ARG A 758 -44.15 -5.02 17.92
C ARG A 758 -43.32 -5.90 18.84
N LEU A 759 -42.03 -5.58 18.98
CA LEU A 759 -41.07 -6.33 19.78
C LEU A 759 -41.16 -6.04 21.30
N ASP A 760 -42.00 -5.10 21.73
CA ASP A 760 -42.07 -4.60 23.12
C ASP A 760 -40.71 -4.10 23.63
N VAL A 761 -39.99 -3.34 22.78
CA VAL A 761 -38.67 -2.80 23.11
C VAL A 761 -38.78 -1.76 24.22
N THR A 762 -37.87 -1.82 25.18
CA THR A 762 -37.78 -0.85 26.29
C THR A 762 -36.45 -0.10 26.31
N GLU A 763 -35.43 -0.63 25.64
CA GLU A 763 -34.08 -0.06 25.57
C GLU A 763 -33.57 -0.09 24.12
N VAL A 764 -33.05 1.03 23.62
CA VAL A 764 -32.49 1.15 22.26
C VAL A 764 -31.02 1.51 22.36
N GLY A 765 -30.17 0.67 21.78
CA GLY A 765 -28.73 0.86 21.67
C GLY A 765 -28.37 1.59 20.37
N ILE A 766 -28.00 2.86 20.42
CA ILE A 766 -27.55 3.60 19.22
C ILE A 766 -26.07 3.31 18.97
N LEU A 767 -25.75 2.92 17.74
CA LEU A 767 -24.38 2.70 17.27
C LEU A 767 -23.87 3.94 16.52
N GLY A 768 -22.78 4.51 17.02
CA GLY A 768 -22.13 5.67 16.44
C GLY A 768 -22.47 7.00 17.13
N GLY A 769 -21.61 7.99 16.85
CA GLY A 769 -21.79 9.35 17.35
C GLY A 769 -22.96 10.09 16.70
N ILE A 770 -23.13 11.36 17.04
CA ILE A 770 -24.18 12.23 16.47
C ILE A 770 -24.06 12.40 14.94
N ALA A 771 -22.89 12.12 14.37
CA ALA A 771 -22.69 12.14 12.92
C ALA A 771 -23.31 10.92 12.21
N ALA A 772 -23.48 9.80 12.93
CA ALA A 772 -24.12 8.60 12.40
C ALA A 772 -25.64 8.66 12.62
N ILE A 773 -26.06 8.93 13.87
CA ILE A 773 -27.47 9.12 14.25
C ILE A 773 -27.57 10.41 15.06
N ASP A 774 -28.20 11.41 14.49
CA ASP A 774 -28.31 12.76 15.03
C ASP A 774 -29.02 12.77 16.39
N GLN A 775 -28.77 13.82 17.16
CA GLN A 775 -29.36 13.98 18.49
C GLN A 775 -30.89 14.06 18.44
N SER A 776 -31.47 14.53 17.33
CA SER A 776 -32.92 14.60 17.14
C SER A 776 -33.60 13.22 17.21
N VAL A 777 -32.98 12.20 16.62
CA VAL A 777 -33.49 10.81 16.61
C VAL A 777 -33.42 10.22 18.02
N GLU A 778 -32.33 10.45 18.75
CA GLU A 778 -32.22 10.03 20.16
C GLU A 778 -33.26 10.74 21.04
N ASP A 779 -33.45 12.04 20.86
CA ASP A 779 -34.44 12.82 21.60
C ASP A 779 -35.88 12.32 21.31
N GLU A 780 -36.16 11.91 20.07
CA GLU A 780 -37.44 11.31 19.67
C GLU A 780 -37.68 9.96 20.36
N LEU A 781 -36.69 9.07 20.39
CA LEU A 781 -36.77 7.79 21.11
C LEU A 781 -36.98 7.98 22.61
N VAL A 782 -36.24 8.90 23.23
CA VAL A 782 -36.40 9.23 24.65
C VAL A 782 -37.79 9.82 24.93
N ALA A 783 -38.30 10.68 24.03
CA ALA A 783 -39.64 11.23 24.14
C ALA A 783 -40.76 10.18 23.99
N ALA A 784 -40.52 9.15 23.17
CA ALA A 784 -41.39 7.98 23.01
C ALA A 784 -41.35 7.02 24.21
N GLY A 785 -40.37 7.19 25.12
CA GLY A 785 -40.31 6.47 26.40
C GLY A 785 -39.27 5.34 26.45
N TYR A 786 -38.42 5.21 25.43
CA TYR A 786 -37.33 4.23 25.41
C TYR A 786 -36.15 4.67 26.28
N THR A 787 -35.46 3.71 26.90
CA THR A 787 -34.14 3.95 27.51
C THR A 787 -33.10 3.90 26.39
N VAL A 788 -32.33 4.96 26.18
CA VAL A 788 -31.32 4.98 25.12
C VAL A 788 -29.91 4.80 25.69
N VAL A 789 -29.14 3.90 25.09
CA VAL A 789 -27.69 3.72 25.35
C VAL A 789 -26.97 4.00 24.05
N ARG A 790 -26.03 4.95 24.04
CA ARG A 790 -25.24 5.26 22.84
C ARG A 790 -23.83 4.69 22.97
N TYR A 791 -23.47 3.81 22.04
CA TYR A 791 -22.10 3.31 21.86
C TYR A 791 -21.44 4.17 20.81
N ALA A 792 -20.53 5.05 21.20
CA ALA A 792 -19.93 6.01 20.27
C ALA A 792 -18.48 6.31 20.61
N GLY A 793 -17.66 6.37 19.57
CA GLY A 793 -16.31 6.90 19.61
C GLY A 793 -16.00 7.80 18.42
N PRO A 794 -14.81 8.42 18.38
CA PRO A 794 -14.39 9.26 17.25
C PRO A 794 -14.19 8.48 15.94
N SER A 795 -14.06 7.15 15.99
CA SER A 795 -14.07 6.28 14.81
C SER A 795 -14.75 4.95 15.12
N ARG A 796 -14.96 4.13 14.09
CA ARG A 796 -15.48 2.75 14.18
C ARG A 796 -14.70 1.86 15.16
N LEU A 797 -13.39 2.10 15.32
CA LEU A 797 -12.56 1.39 16.30
C LEU A 797 -13.03 1.69 17.73
N GLU A 798 -13.19 2.97 18.06
CA GLU A 798 -13.60 3.40 19.39
C GLU A 798 -15.08 3.11 19.67
N THR A 799 -15.95 3.17 18.66
CA THR A 799 -17.35 2.71 18.80
C THR A 799 -17.41 1.24 19.23
N ALA A 800 -16.62 0.37 18.60
CA ALA A 800 -16.53 -1.05 18.97
C ALA A 800 -15.93 -1.27 20.36
N ILE A 801 -14.89 -0.50 20.72
CA ILE A 801 -14.29 -0.53 22.06
C ILE A 801 -15.32 -0.12 23.13
N GLU A 802 -16.14 0.89 22.87
CA GLU A 802 -17.14 1.35 23.84
C GLU A 802 -18.27 0.32 24.00
N ALA A 803 -18.72 -0.30 22.90
CA ALA A 803 -19.63 -1.44 22.94
C ALA A 803 -19.03 -2.60 23.77
N ALA A 804 -17.77 -2.96 23.52
CA ALA A 804 -17.05 -3.98 24.27
C ALA A 804 -16.97 -3.66 25.78
N ARG A 805 -16.67 -2.41 26.11
CA ARG A 805 -16.51 -1.93 27.50
C ARG A 805 -17.83 -1.96 28.28
N ILE A 806 -18.94 -1.59 27.65
CA ILE A 806 -20.26 -1.52 28.30
C ILE A 806 -20.86 -2.91 28.44
N GLU A 807 -20.82 -3.72 27.39
CA GLU A 807 -21.58 -4.98 27.32
C GLU A 807 -20.75 -6.20 27.69
N TYR A 808 -19.42 -6.14 27.54
CA TYR A 808 -18.51 -7.26 27.80
C TYR A 808 -17.38 -6.93 28.78
N PRO A 809 -17.64 -6.27 29.93
CA PRO A 809 -16.58 -5.81 30.85
C PRO A 809 -15.80 -6.93 31.54
N SER A 810 -16.14 -8.20 31.31
CA SER A 810 -15.50 -9.37 31.90
C SER A 810 -15.21 -10.47 30.88
N ALA A 811 -15.23 -10.16 29.59
CA ALA A 811 -14.90 -11.13 28.55
C ALA A 811 -13.42 -11.52 28.63
N THR A 812 -13.15 -12.82 28.53
CA THR A 812 -11.78 -13.38 28.44
C THR A 812 -11.40 -13.75 27.01
N THR A 813 -12.36 -13.77 26.10
CA THR A 813 -12.16 -14.08 24.69
C THR A 813 -12.78 -12.97 23.85
N GLY A 814 -12.13 -12.59 22.76
CA GLY A 814 -12.65 -11.63 21.79
C GLY A 814 -12.29 -11.99 20.36
N ILE A 815 -12.90 -11.29 19.40
CA ILE A 815 -12.59 -11.43 17.97
C ILE A 815 -11.96 -10.13 17.46
N LEU A 816 -10.87 -10.21 16.69
CA LEU A 816 -10.33 -9.08 15.90
C LEU A 816 -10.69 -9.28 14.44
N ALA A 817 -11.25 -8.24 13.83
CA ALA A 817 -11.40 -8.17 12.39
C ALA A 817 -10.82 -6.86 11.83
N ARG A 818 -10.60 -6.80 10.52
CA ARG A 818 -10.21 -5.57 9.83
C ARG A 818 -11.42 -4.66 9.70
N ALA A 819 -11.23 -3.35 9.89
CA ALA A 819 -12.30 -2.36 9.74
C ALA A 819 -12.02 -1.27 8.69
N PHE A 820 -10.89 -1.34 7.98
CA PHE A 820 -10.50 -0.37 6.96
C PHE A 820 -9.99 -1.12 5.73
N PRO A 821 -10.19 -0.61 4.50
CA PRO A 821 -9.55 -1.20 3.33
C PRO A 821 -8.02 -1.01 3.41
N ALA A 822 -7.26 -1.81 2.68
CA ALA A 822 -5.85 -1.50 2.45
C ALA A 822 -5.72 -0.18 1.67
N ALA A 823 -4.57 0.48 1.72
CA ALA A 823 -4.36 1.72 0.95
C ALA A 823 -4.60 1.46 -0.55
N GLY A 824 -5.57 2.17 -1.15
CA GLY A 824 -5.98 1.98 -2.55
C GLY A 824 -6.89 0.76 -2.81
N GLY A 825 -7.32 0.04 -1.77
CA GLY A 825 -8.25 -1.08 -1.87
C GLY A 825 -9.72 -0.64 -1.89
N ASP A 826 -10.59 -1.52 -2.39
CA ASP A 826 -12.05 -1.32 -2.38
C ASP A 826 -12.64 -1.36 -0.96
N ASP A 827 -13.70 -0.58 -0.73
CA ASP A 827 -14.39 -0.40 0.55
C ASP A 827 -14.91 -1.72 1.13
N THR A 828 -15.19 -2.73 0.30
CA THR A 828 -15.63 -4.06 0.74
C THR A 828 -14.56 -4.82 1.52
N GLN A 829 -13.28 -4.49 1.31
CA GLN A 829 -12.17 -5.04 2.10
C GLN A 829 -12.32 -4.71 3.59
N ALA A 830 -12.96 -3.58 3.92
CA ALA A 830 -13.13 -3.11 5.29
C ALA A 830 -14.08 -3.98 6.13
N PHE A 831 -14.89 -4.84 5.51
CA PHE A 831 -15.94 -5.57 6.22
C PHE A 831 -16.18 -7.03 5.78
N ALA A 832 -15.59 -7.49 4.67
CA ALA A 832 -15.81 -8.85 4.14
C ALA A 832 -15.69 -9.96 5.19
N ASP A 833 -14.60 -9.94 5.95
CA ASP A 833 -14.33 -10.92 7.01
C ASP A 833 -15.19 -10.67 8.27
N SER A 834 -15.69 -9.45 8.44
CA SER A 834 -16.52 -9.03 9.57
C SER A 834 -17.97 -9.51 9.47
N LEU A 835 -18.49 -9.84 8.27
CA LEU A 835 -19.87 -10.32 8.08
C LEU A 835 -20.11 -11.65 8.81
N ALA A 836 -19.28 -12.66 8.52
CA ALA A 836 -19.35 -13.96 9.20
C ALA A 836 -18.81 -13.90 10.64
N ALA A 837 -17.81 -13.05 10.91
CA ALA A 837 -17.30 -12.86 12.27
C ALA A 837 -18.34 -12.23 13.21
N GLY A 838 -19.21 -11.34 12.72
CA GLY A 838 -20.30 -10.75 13.50
C GLY A 838 -21.32 -11.79 13.96
N ALA A 839 -21.68 -12.73 13.08
CA ALA A 839 -22.54 -13.86 13.42
C ALA A 839 -21.88 -14.80 14.45
N TRP A 840 -20.59 -15.08 14.30
CA TRP A 840 -19.85 -15.89 15.28
C TRP A 840 -19.73 -15.18 16.64
N ALA A 841 -19.49 -13.88 16.65
CA ALA A 841 -19.46 -13.06 17.86
C ALA A 841 -20.81 -13.06 18.58
N ALA A 842 -21.92 -12.99 17.83
CA ALA A 842 -23.28 -13.09 18.37
C ALA A 842 -23.51 -14.44 19.05
N ASP A 843 -23.11 -15.53 18.38
CA ASP A 843 -23.28 -16.92 18.83
C ASP A 843 -22.51 -17.22 20.11
N GLU A 844 -21.26 -16.75 20.21
CA GLU A 844 -20.41 -16.98 21.38
C GLU A 844 -20.60 -15.94 22.50
N GLY A 845 -21.21 -14.80 22.19
CA GLY A 845 -21.29 -13.66 23.10
C GLY A 845 -19.92 -13.03 23.39
N TRP A 846 -19.05 -12.95 22.37
CA TRP A 846 -17.72 -12.35 22.47
C TRP A 846 -17.69 -10.94 21.88
N PRO A 847 -16.92 -10.00 22.46
CA PRO A 847 -16.73 -8.69 21.86
C PRO A 847 -16.02 -8.80 20.50
N LEU A 848 -16.56 -8.10 19.50
CA LEU A 848 -15.94 -7.90 18.19
C LEU A 848 -15.18 -6.57 18.20
N LEU A 849 -13.86 -6.65 18.06
CA LEU A 849 -12.94 -5.52 18.03
C LEU A 849 -12.33 -5.37 16.64
N PHE A 850 -11.74 -4.21 16.39
CA PHE A 850 -11.25 -3.85 15.06
C PHE A 850 -9.81 -3.36 15.04
N THR A 851 -9.15 -3.55 13.90
CA THR A 851 -7.79 -3.11 13.61
C THR A 851 -7.65 -2.63 12.16
N GLN A 852 -6.50 -2.02 11.85
CA GLN A 852 -6.04 -1.82 10.48
C GLN A 852 -5.22 -3.02 10.01
N THR A 853 -4.99 -3.13 8.70
CA THR A 853 -4.25 -4.25 8.08
C THR A 853 -2.87 -4.44 8.70
N GLU A 854 -2.09 -3.37 8.84
CA GLU A 854 -0.67 -3.46 9.23
C GLU A 854 -0.37 -2.97 10.65
N VAL A 855 -1.31 -2.26 11.26
CA VAL A 855 -1.10 -1.57 12.54
C VAL A 855 -2.22 -1.89 13.51
N LEU A 856 -1.85 -2.43 14.69
CA LEU A 856 -2.74 -2.45 15.85
C LEU A 856 -2.86 -1.02 16.36
N SER A 857 -4.03 -0.40 16.17
CA SER A 857 -4.25 0.99 16.56
C SER A 857 -3.97 1.20 18.05
N THR A 858 -3.51 2.41 18.41
CA THR A 858 -3.22 2.76 19.81
C THR A 858 -4.44 2.57 20.71
N SER A 859 -5.65 2.87 20.21
CA SER A 859 -6.91 2.70 20.95
C SER A 859 -7.24 1.23 21.21
N THR A 860 -7.18 0.38 20.19
CA THR A 860 -7.43 -1.06 20.35
C THR A 860 -6.37 -1.71 21.23
N SER A 861 -5.08 -1.40 21.03
CA SER A 861 -3.98 -1.87 21.87
C SER A 861 -4.16 -1.46 23.35
N SER A 862 -4.49 -0.20 23.60
CA SER A 862 -4.71 0.32 24.96
C SER A 862 -5.93 -0.31 25.63
N TYR A 863 -7.00 -0.60 24.89
CA TYR A 863 -8.16 -1.31 25.41
C TYR A 863 -7.80 -2.73 25.78
N LEU A 864 -7.12 -3.47 24.89
CA LEU A 864 -6.71 -4.85 25.11
C LEU A 864 -5.83 -4.99 26.36
N ASP A 865 -4.84 -4.12 26.55
CA ASP A 865 -3.96 -4.09 27.74
C ASP A 865 -4.74 -3.85 29.06
N GLN A 866 -5.87 -3.15 28.99
CA GLN A 866 -6.72 -2.85 30.16
C GLN A 866 -7.88 -3.85 30.34
N SER A 867 -8.12 -4.71 29.36
CA SER A 867 -9.24 -5.65 29.35
C SER A 867 -8.92 -6.93 30.13
N THR A 868 -9.92 -7.80 30.26
CA THR A 868 -9.74 -9.16 30.79
C THR A 868 -9.50 -10.20 29.69
N ILE A 869 -9.32 -9.77 28.43
CA ILE A 869 -9.19 -10.66 27.29
C ILE A 869 -7.82 -11.35 27.35
N GLU A 870 -7.84 -12.68 27.36
CA GLU A 870 -6.67 -13.55 27.38
C GLU A 870 -6.46 -14.27 26.04
N THR A 871 -7.55 -14.47 25.26
CA THR A 871 -7.52 -15.13 23.95
C THR A 871 -8.22 -14.27 22.90
N LEU A 872 -7.63 -14.19 21.73
CA LEU A 872 -8.15 -13.37 20.64
C LEU A 872 -8.14 -14.14 19.32
N TYR A 873 -9.33 -14.33 18.76
CA TYR A 873 -9.49 -14.92 17.43
C TYR A 873 -9.36 -13.83 16.38
N VAL A 874 -8.34 -13.94 15.53
CA VAL A 874 -8.05 -12.95 14.49
C VAL A 874 -8.58 -13.49 13.17
N VAL A 875 -9.60 -12.82 12.63
CA VAL A 875 -10.31 -13.26 11.44
C VAL A 875 -9.74 -12.54 10.21
N GLY A 876 -9.40 -13.34 9.19
CA GLY A 876 -8.81 -12.86 7.95
C GLY A 876 -7.35 -13.27 7.79
N GLY A 877 -6.94 -13.48 6.55
CA GLY A 877 -5.56 -13.84 6.18
C GLY A 877 -4.56 -12.72 6.48
N GLU A 878 -3.29 -12.95 6.17
CA GLU A 878 -2.23 -11.94 6.39
C GLU A 878 -2.48 -10.65 5.58
N ALA A 879 -3.11 -10.77 4.40
CA ALA A 879 -3.57 -9.63 3.59
C ALA A 879 -4.69 -8.81 4.24
N ALA A 880 -5.44 -9.39 5.19
CA ALA A 880 -6.45 -8.70 5.98
C ALA A 880 -5.89 -8.16 7.29
N ILE A 881 -5.10 -8.96 8.00
CA ILE A 881 -4.44 -8.55 9.24
C ILE A 881 -3.02 -9.14 9.23
N ASN A 882 -2.03 -8.29 9.00
CA ASN A 882 -0.61 -8.63 8.89
C ASN A 882 -0.10 -9.26 10.18
N GLU A 883 0.90 -10.14 10.08
CA GLU A 883 1.53 -10.79 11.24
C GLU A 883 2.12 -9.78 12.25
N THR A 884 2.51 -8.59 11.80
CA THR A 884 2.96 -7.49 12.67
C THR A 884 1.89 -7.08 13.70
N VAL A 885 0.61 -7.09 13.31
CA VAL A 885 -0.51 -6.82 14.23
C VAL A 885 -0.64 -7.92 15.26
N LEU A 886 -0.50 -9.19 14.84
CA LEU A 886 -0.59 -10.34 15.74
C LEU A 886 0.57 -10.35 16.73
N ASP A 887 1.77 -9.99 16.29
CA ASP A 887 2.92 -9.83 17.17
C ASP A 887 2.71 -8.72 18.21
N ALA A 888 2.08 -7.60 17.82
CA ALA A 888 1.70 -6.55 18.75
C ALA A 888 0.67 -7.04 19.79
N VAL A 889 -0.32 -7.85 19.39
CA VAL A 889 -1.29 -8.47 20.32
C VAL A 889 -0.60 -9.48 21.25
N ARG A 890 0.28 -10.33 20.73
CA ARG A 890 1.05 -11.30 21.54
C ARG A 890 1.97 -10.61 22.55
N ALA A 891 2.51 -9.44 22.20
CA ALA A 891 3.32 -8.63 23.11
C ALA A 891 2.55 -8.14 24.35
N LEU A 892 1.22 -8.02 24.26
CA LEU A 892 0.33 -7.73 25.40
C LEU A 892 0.08 -8.97 26.29
N GLY A 893 0.63 -10.13 25.92
CA GLY A 893 0.44 -11.40 26.65
C GLY A 893 -0.87 -12.13 26.31
N ILE A 894 -1.52 -11.74 25.22
CA ILE A 894 -2.78 -12.31 24.73
C ILE A 894 -2.47 -13.46 23.75
N GLU A 895 -3.15 -14.59 23.91
CA GLU A 895 -3.08 -15.73 22.98
C GLU A 895 -3.82 -15.37 21.69
N VAL A 896 -3.19 -15.63 20.54
CA VAL A 896 -3.73 -15.28 19.23
C VAL A 896 -3.99 -16.53 18.41
N ILE A 897 -5.22 -16.67 17.89
CA ILE A 897 -5.66 -17.78 17.04
C ILE A 897 -6.18 -17.19 15.73
N ARG A 898 -5.46 -17.41 14.62
CA ARG A 898 -5.89 -16.93 13.30
C ARG A 898 -6.92 -17.88 12.69
N VAL A 899 -8.02 -17.34 12.18
CA VAL A 899 -9.06 -18.05 11.41
C VAL A 899 -9.15 -17.37 10.05
N ALA A 900 -8.67 -18.06 9.02
CA ALA A 900 -8.52 -17.47 7.69
C ALA A 900 -8.48 -18.54 6.60
N GLY A 901 -9.06 -18.22 5.44
CA GLY A 901 -8.89 -18.97 4.21
C GLY A 901 -8.15 -18.16 3.13
N GLY A 902 -7.96 -18.74 1.94
CA GLY A 902 -7.28 -18.09 0.81
C GLY A 902 -8.02 -16.87 0.26
N THR A 903 -9.34 -16.83 0.45
CA THR A 903 -10.24 -15.74 0.06
C THR A 903 -11.21 -15.39 1.21
N ARG A 904 -12.01 -14.33 1.02
CA ARG A 904 -13.10 -13.97 1.96
C ARG A 904 -14.17 -15.08 2.06
N PHE A 905 -14.40 -15.79 0.96
CA PHE A 905 -15.33 -16.93 0.90
C PHE A 905 -14.80 -18.11 1.72
N ASP A 906 -13.52 -18.43 1.56
CA ASP A 906 -12.86 -19.47 2.36
C ASP A 906 -12.83 -19.09 3.86
N THR A 907 -12.61 -17.82 4.18
CA THR A 907 -12.61 -17.34 5.57
C THR A 907 -13.99 -17.50 6.21
N ALA A 908 -15.09 -17.25 5.47
CA ALA A 908 -16.45 -17.53 5.95
C ALA A 908 -16.68 -19.02 6.24
N LEU A 909 -16.16 -19.91 5.39
CA LEU A 909 -16.23 -21.36 5.61
C LEU A 909 -15.37 -21.82 6.79
N GLU A 910 -14.19 -21.24 6.99
CA GLU A 910 -13.35 -21.52 8.17
C GLU A 910 -14.06 -21.09 9.47
N ILE A 911 -14.76 -19.95 9.47
CA ILE A 911 -15.59 -19.50 10.60
C ILE A 911 -16.77 -20.47 10.82
N ALA A 912 -17.43 -20.90 9.75
CA ALA A 912 -18.49 -21.92 9.84
C ALA A 912 -17.95 -23.22 10.47
N GLY A 913 -16.74 -23.65 10.07
CA GLY A 913 -16.03 -24.78 10.66
C GLY A 913 -15.71 -24.60 12.14
N GLN A 914 -15.33 -23.40 12.60
CA GLN A 914 -15.14 -23.12 14.03
C GLN A 914 -16.43 -23.28 14.84
N ARG A 915 -17.58 -23.01 14.22
CA ARG A 915 -18.92 -23.22 14.80
C ARG A 915 -19.44 -24.66 14.65
N GLY A 916 -18.65 -25.53 14.02
CA GLY A 916 -18.96 -26.95 13.86
C GLY A 916 -19.63 -27.33 12.54
N TYR A 917 -19.67 -26.41 11.56
CA TYR A 917 -20.30 -26.63 10.26
C TYR A 917 -19.24 -26.87 9.18
N THR A 918 -19.03 -28.13 8.79
CA THR A 918 -18.04 -28.48 7.75
C THR A 918 -18.65 -28.57 6.35
N ASP A 919 -19.95 -28.79 6.28
CA ASP A 919 -20.80 -28.74 5.09
C ASP A 919 -22.25 -28.47 5.51
N GLU A 920 -23.18 -28.42 4.56
CA GLU A 920 -24.58 -28.11 4.79
C GLU A 920 -25.29 -29.11 5.74
N ARG A 921 -24.77 -30.34 5.89
CA ARG A 921 -25.41 -31.39 6.70
C ARG A 921 -25.25 -31.15 8.20
N ASP A 922 -24.27 -30.36 8.58
CA ASP A 922 -24.02 -30.00 9.97
C ASP A 922 -24.94 -28.86 10.43
N ALA A 923 -25.63 -28.19 9.50
CA ALA A 923 -26.48 -27.03 9.76
C ALA A 923 -27.96 -27.30 9.46
N GLU A 924 -28.85 -26.81 10.31
CA GLU A 924 -30.30 -26.87 10.05
C GLU A 924 -30.74 -25.81 9.03
N ARG A 925 -29.95 -24.75 8.87
CA ARG A 925 -30.20 -23.61 7.98
C ARG A 925 -28.88 -23.08 7.43
N VAL A 926 -28.87 -22.45 6.27
CA VAL A 926 -27.68 -21.74 5.76
C VAL A 926 -28.06 -20.33 5.33
N MET A 927 -27.19 -19.36 5.62
CA MET A 927 -27.36 -17.97 5.18
C MET A 927 -26.33 -17.64 4.10
N VAL A 928 -26.80 -17.42 2.87
CA VAL A 928 -25.96 -17.05 1.73
C VAL A 928 -26.07 -15.55 1.52
N LEU A 929 -24.95 -14.85 1.62
CA LEU A 929 -24.87 -13.39 1.44
C LEU A 929 -23.91 -13.02 0.32
N ASP A 930 -24.12 -11.87 -0.30
CA ASP A 930 -23.10 -11.30 -1.17
C ASP A 930 -21.87 -10.86 -0.35
N GLY A 931 -20.68 -11.32 -0.74
CA GLY A 931 -19.41 -10.97 -0.11
C GLY A 931 -18.70 -9.78 -0.77
N THR A 932 -19.25 -9.23 -1.84
CA THR A 932 -18.62 -8.27 -2.76
C THR A 932 -19.48 -7.04 -3.06
N ALA A 933 -20.78 -7.07 -2.78
CA ALA A 933 -21.64 -5.92 -3.01
C ALA A 933 -21.45 -4.84 -1.90
N PRO A 934 -21.37 -3.54 -2.26
CA PRO A 934 -21.19 -2.44 -1.31
C PRO A 934 -22.32 -2.29 -0.28
N ASP A 935 -23.48 -2.89 -0.49
CA ASP A 935 -24.70 -2.85 0.35
C ASP A 935 -24.94 -4.16 1.12
N ALA A 936 -24.19 -5.22 0.85
CA ALA A 936 -24.35 -6.53 1.50
C ALA A 936 -24.20 -6.50 3.03
N TRP A 937 -23.56 -5.46 3.56
CA TRP A 937 -23.42 -5.22 4.99
C TRP A 937 -24.75 -5.12 5.73
N ALA A 938 -25.81 -4.61 5.09
CA ALA A 938 -27.11 -4.45 5.73
C ALA A 938 -27.71 -5.82 6.05
N ALA A 939 -27.67 -6.75 5.09
CA ALA A 939 -28.11 -8.12 5.28
C ALA A 939 -27.20 -8.90 6.24
N GLY A 940 -25.87 -8.76 6.08
CA GLY A 940 -24.93 -9.54 6.89
C GLY A 940 -24.88 -9.14 8.35
N PHE A 941 -24.92 -7.85 8.66
CA PHE A 941 -24.97 -7.41 10.05
C PHE A 941 -26.34 -7.67 10.65
N ALA A 942 -27.46 -7.31 10.00
CA ALA A 942 -28.78 -7.54 10.57
C ALA A 942 -29.13 -9.04 10.76
N GLY A 943 -28.50 -9.92 9.98
CA GLY A 943 -28.66 -11.37 10.09
C GLY A 943 -27.86 -12.04 11.20
N ALA A 944 -27.05 -11.34 11.99
CA ALA A 944 -26.19 -11.96 13.00
C ALA A 944 -26.99 -12.69 14.10
N ALA A 945 -28.06 -12.08 14.64
CA ALA A 945 -28.98 -12.77 15.56
C ALA A 945 -29.66 -13.98 14.91
N HIS A 946 -30.06 -13.87 13.64
CA HIS A 946 -30.69 -14.98 12.91
C HIS A 946 -29.73 -16.18 12.81
N SER A 947 -28.48 -15.89 12.46
CA SER A 947 -27.41 -16.89 12.36
C SER A 947 -27.12 -17.58 13.71
N ALA A 948 -27.09 -16.83 14.80
CA ALA A 948 -26.81 -17.36 16.13
C ALA A 948 -28.00 -18.15 16.69
N ILE A 949 -29.21 -17.58 16.68
CA ILE A 949 -30.41 -18.18 17.28
C ILE A 949 -30.82 -19.48 16.57
N HIS A 950 -30.62 -19.54 15.24
CA HIS A 950 -31.05 -20.67 14.44
C HIS A 950 -29.91 -21.57 13.95
N GLY A 951 -28.68 -21.36 14.42
CA GLY A 951 -27.53 -22.17 14.01
C GLY A 951 -27.31 -22.15 12.49
N ALA A 952 -27.45 -20.98 11.87
CA ALA A 952 -27.36 -20.81 10.42
C ALA A 952 -25.99 -20.24 10.03
N PRO A 953 -24.98 -21.04 9.62
CA PRO A 953 -23.70 -20.51 9.15
C PRO A 953 -23.88 -19.49 8.02
N VAL A 954 -23.06 -18.44 8.08
CA VAL A 954 -22.98 -17.42 7.04
C VAL A 954 -21.93 -17.86 6.03
N VAL A 955 -22.35 -18.08 4.79
CA VAL A 955 -21.49 -18.35 3.64
C VAL A 955 -21.65 -17.23 2.61
N LEU A 956 -20.60 -16.99 1.82
CA LEU A 956 -20.54 -15.83 0.93
C LEU A 956 -20.59 -16.26 -0.54
N GLY A 957 -21.36 -15.55 -1.37
CA GLY A 957 -21.32 -15.61 -2.83
C GLY A 957 -20.90 -14.25 -3.40
N VAL A 958 -21.00 -14.10 -4.72
CA VAL A 958 -20.87 -12.79 -5.38
C VAL A 958 -22.07 -12.56 -6.30
N GLU A 959 -22.33 -11.30 -6.64
CA GLU A 959 -23.55 -10.82 -7.30
C GLU A 959 -24.06 -11.74 -8.42
N ASP A 960 -23.17 -12.23 -9.29
CA ASP A 960 -23.51 -13.02 -10.47
C ASP A 960 -23.17 -14.52 -10.40
N GLN A 961 -22.57 -15.03 -9.32
CA GLN A 961 -22.18 -16.43 -9.19
C GLN A 961 -22.10 -16.93 -7.73
N ILE A 962 -22.51 -18.18 -7.50
CA ILE A 962 -22.12 -18.90 -6.27
C ILE A 962 -20.70 -19.41 -6.49
N VAL A 963 -19.75 -18.87 -5.72
CA VAL A 963 -18.34 -19.24 -5.85
C VAL A 963 -18.14 -20.74 -5.58
N PRO A 964 -17.17 -21.40 -6.24
CA PRO A 964 -16.99 -22.86 -6.14
C PRO A 964 -16.88 -23.40 -4.72
N GLN A 965 -16.28 -22.64 -3.80
CA GLN A 965 -16.10 -23.05 -2.41
C GLN A 965 -17.44 -23.07 -1.65
N THR A 966 -18.28 -22.07 -1.88
CA THR A 966 -19.64 -22.01 -1.33
C THR A 966 -20.53 -23.05 -2.00
N ALA A 967 -20.39 -23.28 -3.31
CA ALA A 967 -21.11 -24.33 -4.00
C ALA A 967 -20.77 -25.73 -3.43
N ALA A 968 -19.49 -26.00 -3.16
CA ALA A 968 -19.04 -27.24 -2.56
C ALA A 968 -19.55 -27.44 -1.11
N PHE A 969 -19.71 -26.35 -0.35
CA PHE A 969 -20.33 -26.39 0.98
C PHE A 969 -21.84 -26.67 0.91
N LEU A 970 -22.49 -26.33 -0.20
CA LEU A 970 -23.93 -26.53 -0.43
C LEU A 970 -24.26 -27.85 -1.16
N ASP A 971 -23.27 -28.64 -1.59
CA ASP A 971 -23.44 -29.83 -2.43
C ASP A 971 -23.38 -31.16 -1.63
N PRO A 972 -24.54 -31.79 -1.32
CA PRO A 972 -24.59 -33.07 -0.62
C PRO A 972 -24.14 -34.26 -1.47
N PRO A 973 -23.33 -35.22 -0.95
CA PRO A 973 -23.16 -36.51 -1.60
C PRO A 973 -24.46 -37.33 -1.53
N SER A 974 -24.93 -37.82 -2.69
CA SER A 974 -26.09 -38.69 -3.07
C SER A 974 -26.83 -39.62 -2.05
N SER A 975 -26.79 -39.38 -0.74
CA SER A 975 -27.30 -40.29 0.29
C SER A 975 -27.76 -39.59 1.58
N PHE A 976 -28.21 -38.33 1.51
CA PHE A 976 -28.76 -37.65 2.67
C PHE A 976 -30.29 -37.54 2.59
N ALA A 977 -30.95 -37.97 3.66
CA ALA A 977 -32.38 -37.84 3.90
C ALA A 977 -32.54 -37.08 5.22
N VAL A 978 -33.12 -35.89 5.15
CA VAL A 978 -33.45 -35.05 6.32
C VAL A 978 -34.65 -35.67 7.04
N ASP A 979 -34.60 -35.76 8.37
CA ASP A 979 -35.71 -36.26 9.22
C ASP A 979 -36.77 -35.15 9.37
N VAL A 980 -37.94 -35.36 8.78
CA VAL A 980 -38.95 -34.32 8.47
C VAL A 980 -39.95 -34.05 9.59
N ASP A 981 -39.80 -34.67 10.75
CA ASP A 981 -40.81 -34.65 11.81
C ASP A 981 -40.63 -33.50 12.85
N ASP A 982 -39.66 -32.58 12.72
CA ASP A 982 -39.39 -31.56 13.77
C ASP A 982 -38.98 -30.13 13.33
N VAL A 983 -39.19 -29.66 12.10
CA VAL A 983 -38.77 -28.28 11.70
C VAL A 983 -39.88 -27.42 11.08
N ASP A 984 -40.42 -26.51 11.91
CA ASP A 984 -41.15 -25.30 11.51
C ASP A 984 -40.21 -24.18 10.98
N GLY A 985 -39.10 -24.50 10.29
CA GLY A 985 -38.00 -23.53 10.06
C GLY A 985 -37.36 -23.56 8.66
N TYR A 986 -37.07 -22.36 8.14
CA TYR A 986 -36.42 -22.07 6.85
C TYR A 986 -35.06 -22.76 6.68
N VAL A 987 -34.80 -23.48 5.57
CA VAL A 987 -33.49 -24.10 5.32
C VAL A 987 -32.48 -23.19 4.60
N LEU A 988 -32.93 -22.26 3.77
CA LEU A 988 -32.07 -21.29 3.09
C LEU A 988 -32.55 -19.86 3.36
N VAL A 989 -31.64 -19.02 3.85
CA VAL A 989 -31.81 -17.57 3.90
C VAL A 989 -30.88 -16.95 2.87
N CYS A 990 -31.45 -16.26 1.90
CA CYS A 990 -30.70 -15.78 0.75
C CYS A 990 -30.74 -14.26 0.67
N GLY A 991 -29.56 -13.63 0.75
CA GLY A 991 -29.31 -12.19 0.58
C GLY A 991 -28.33 -11.91 -0.56
N ILE A 992 -28.51 -12.60 -1.69
CA ILE A 992 -27.79 -12.42 -2.95
C ILE A 992 -28.81 -12.31 -4.10
N ALA A 993 -28.36 -12.09 -5.34
CA ALA A 993 -29.25 -11.95 -6.50
C ALA A 993 -30.23 -13.14 -6.65
N PRO A 994 -31.49 -12.87 -7.06
CA PRO A 994 -32.54 -13.87 -7.32
C PRO A 994 -32.11 -15.17 -8.03
N GLU A 995 -31.35 -15.04 -9.11
CA GLU A 995 -30.89 -16.16 -9.93
C GLU A 995 -29.90 -17.03 -9.15
N ARG A 996 -29.09 -16.42 -8.26
CA ARG A 996 -28.11 -17.10 -7.41
C ARG A 996 -28.72 -17.70 -6.16
N CYS A 997 -29.81 -17.12 -5.67
CA CYS A 997 -30.69 -17.81 -4.74
C CYS A 997 -31.27 -19.07 -5.38
N THR A 998 -31.68 -19.01 -6.64
CA THR A 998 -32.19 -20.18 -7.37
C THR A 998 -31.11 -21.25 -7.57
N GLU A 999 -29.89 -20.83 -7.87
CA GLU A 999 -28.71 -21.72 -7.94
C GLU A 999 -28.39 -22.38 -6.59
N SER A 1000 -28.32 -21.61 -5.50
CA SER A 1000 -28.09 -22.12 -4.14
C SER A 1000 -29.15 -23.13 -3.72
N ARG A 1001 -30.41 -22.90 -4.12
CA ARG A 1001 -31.51 -23.85 -3.90
C ARG A 1001 -31.29 -25.14 -4.67
N SER A 1002 -30.90 -25.05 -5.94
CA SER A 1002 -30.63 -26.22 -6.78
C SER A 1002 -29.52 -27.08 -6.19
N LEU A 1003 -28.45 -26.45 -5.68
CA LEU A 1003 -27.35 -27.16 -5.01
C LEU A 1003 -27.83 -27.91 -3.76
N LEU A 1004 -28.71 -27.30 -2.97
CA LEU A 1004 -29.34 -27.94 -1.80
C LEU A 1004 -30.45 -28.95 -2.16
N GLY A 1005 -30.74 -29.19 -3.44
CA GLY A 1005 -31.84 -30.06 -3.89
C GLY A 1005 -33.24 -29.51 -3.62
N LEU A 1006 -33.36 -28.19 -3.41
CA LEU A 1006 -34.61 -27.46 -3.19
C LEU A 1006 -35.25 -27.09 -4.55
N PRO A 1007 -36.59 -27.01 -4.66
CA PRO A 1007 -37.25 -26.69 -5.92
C PRO A 1007 -37.22 -25.18 -6.18
N ASP A 1008 -37.28 -24.78 -7.45
CA ASP A 1008 -37.41 -23.38 -7.84
C ASP A 1008 -38.63 -22.70 -7.18
N LEU A 1009 -38.43 -21.48 -6.68
CA LEU A 1009 -39.53 -20.66 -6.15
C LEU A 1009 -40.33 -20.02 -7.28
N ALA A 1010 -41.62 -19.82 -7.04
CA ALA A 1010 -42.39 -18.88 -7.83
C ALA A 1010 -41.96 -17.45 -7.50
N ASP A 1011 -41.76 -16.61 -8.52
CA ASP A 1011 -41.78 -15.17 -8.31
C ASP A 1011 -43.22 -14.77 -8.02
N VAL A 1012 -43.48 -14.28 -6.80
CA VAL A 1012 -44.82 -13.85 -6.39
C VAL A 1012 -44.88 -12.33 -6.46
N VAL A 1013 -45.69 -11.81 -7.37
CA VAL A 1013 -46.00 -10.38 -7.42
C VAL A 1013 -47.13 -10.11 -6.43
N GLU A 1014 -46.82 -9.33 -5.40
CA GLU A 1014 -47.79 -8.99 -4.37
C GLU A 1014 -48.88 -8.02 -4.90
N PRO A 1015 -50.14 -8.24 -4.54
CA PRO A 1015 -51.24 -7.36 -4.92
C PRO A 1015 -51.15 -6.01 -4.22
N GLU A 1016 -51.12 -4.92 -5.00
CA GLU A 1016 -51.25 -3.56 -4.47
C GLU A 1016 -52.66 -3.00 -4.63
N GLY A 1017 -53.18 -2.38 -3.56
CA GLY A 1017 -54.37 -1.54 -3.59
C GLY A 1017 -55.56 -2.04 -2.75
N SER A 1018 -56.73 -1.45 -3.01
CA SER A 1018 -57.94 -1.69 -2.23
C SER A 1018 -58.93 -2.61 -2.96
N TYR A 1019 -59.40 -3.66 -2.29
CA TYR A 1019 -60.30 -4.66 -2.87
C TYR A 1019 -61.68 -4.63 -2.18
N PRO A 1020 -62.79 -4.66 -2.94
CA PRO A 1020 -64.13 -4.65 -2.34
C PRO A 1020 -64.50 -6.01 -1.71
N GLN A 1021 -65.32 -5.99 -0.66
CA GLN A 1021 -66.04 -7.20 -0.19
C GLN A 1021 -66.76 -7.91 -1.34
N GLY A 1022 -66.64 -9.24 -1.45
CA GLY A 1022 -67.17 -10.00 -2.59
C GLY A 1022 -66.34 -9.91 -3.89
N GLY A 1023 -65.19 -9.21 -3.85
CA GLY A 1023 -64.20 -9.15 -4.92
C GLY A 1023 -63.15 -10.27 -4.83
N THR A 1024 -62.06 -10.12 -5.60
CA THR A 1024 -60.96 -11.09 -5.64
C THR A 1024 -59.62 -10.37 -5.59
N VAL A 1025 -58.70 -10.87 -4.76
CA VAL A 1025 -57.31 -10.41 -4.68
C VAL A 1025 -56.43 -11.29 -5.57
N PRO A 1026 -55.81 -10.78 -6.64
CA PRO A 1026 -54.96 -11.56 -7.53
C PRO A 1026 -53.52 -11.65 -7.03
N PHE A 1027 -52.90 -12.83 -7.18
CA PHE A 1027 -51.46 -13.05 -7.02
C PHE A 1027 -50.91 -13.52 -8.34
N GLU A 1028 -50.00 -12.75 -8.95
CA GLU A 1028 -49.28 -13.22 -10.13
C GLU A 1028 -48.09 -14.05 -9.68
N LEU A 1029 -48.00 -15.26 -10.23
CA LEU A 1029 -46.87 -16.16 -10.05
C LEU A 1029 -46.13 -16.24 -11.38
N SER A 1030 -44.80 -16.12 -11.37
CA SER A 1030 -43.93 -16.29 -12.54
C SER A 1030 -42.68 -17.11 -12.22
N GLY A 1031 -41.86 -17.43 -13.22
CA GLY A 1031 -40.64 -18.24 -13.07
C GLY A 1031 -40.77 -19.69 -13.57
N THR A 1032 -39.75 -20.50 -13.34
CA THR A 1032 -39.62 -21.90 -13.79
C THR A 1032 -40.16 -22.95 -12.81
N TYR A 1033 -40.78 -22.51 -11.71
CA TYR A 1033 -41.29 -23.35 -10.62
C TYR A 1033 -42.41 -24.35 -11.01
N SER A 1034 -42.56 -25.38 -10.18
CA SER A 1034 -43.63 -26.38 -10.27
C SER A 1034 -44.12 -26.81 -8.89
N ALA A 1035 -45.18 -26.16 -8.39
CA ALA A 1035 -45.82 -26.51 -7.13
C ALA A 1035 -46.90 -27.59 -7.35
N SER A 1036 -46.95 -28.57 -6.45
CA SER A 1036 -47.94 -29.65 -6.42
C SER A 1036 -49.34 -29.20 -5.93
N GLY A 1037 -49.41 -28.07 -5.21
CA GLY A 1037 -50.65 -27.45 -4.73
C GLY A 1037 -50.39 -26.07 -4.13
N TYR A 1038 -51.45 -25.40 -3.69
CA TYR A 1038 -51.35 -24.15 -2.94
C TYR A 1038 -52.48 -23.97 -1.93
N GLU A 1039 -52.23 -23.18 -0.89
CA GLU A 1039 -53.18 -22.72 0.11
C GLU A 1039 -53.14 -21.19 0.18
N THR A 1040 -54.27 -20.51 0.21
CA THR A 1040 -54.33 -19.06 0.43
C THR A 1040 -55.18 -18.75 1.65
N LEU A 1041 -54.76 -17.75 2.42
CA LEU A 1041 -55.40 -17.28 3.63
C LEU A 1041 -55.56 -15.77 3.56
N LEU A 1042 -56.80 -15.27 3.63
CA LEU A 1042 -57.07 -13.86 3.93
C LEU A 1042 -57.38 -13.76 5.43
N ASP A 1043 -56.64 -12.92 6.15
CA ASP A 1043 -56.83 -12.64 7.58
C ASP A 1043 -57.08 -11.14 7.79
N CYS A 1044 -58.30 -10.80 8.21
CA CYS A 1044 -58.68 -9.44 8.58
C CYS A 1044 -59.15 -9.47 10.04
N ASP A 1045 -58.40 -8.84 10.94
CA ASP A 1045 -58.72 -8.78 12.39
C ASP A 1045 -59.01 -10.17 13.02
N GLY A 1046 -58.38 -11.25 12.54
CA GLY A 1046 -58.52 -12.61 13.07
C GLY A 1046 -59.66 -13.44 12.47
N GLU A 1047 -60.43 -12.91 11.50
CA GLU A 1047 -61.32 -13.72 10.67
C GLU A 1047 -60.59 -14.22 9.41
N GLN A 1048 -60.66 -15.54 9.17
CA GLN A 1048 -59.87 -16.25 8.18
C GLN A 1048 -60.72 -16.84 7.05
N ALA A 1049 -60.34 -16.58 5.80
CA ALA A 1049 -60.88 -17.24 4.61
C ALA A 1049 -59.79 -18.07 3.92
N LEU A 1050 -60.01 -19.39 3.79
CA LEU A 1050 -59.04 -20.35 3.24
C LEU A 1050 -59.50 -20.87 1.87
N VAL A 1051 -58.60 -20.84 0.88
CA VAL A 1051 -58.80 -21.50 -0.42
C VAL A 1051 -57.61 -22.41 -0.73
N THR A 1052 -57.87 -23.66 -1.09
CA THR A 1052 -56.85 -24.62 -1.51
C THR A 1052 -57.00 -24.95 -2.99
N GLY A 1053 -55.91 -24.98 -3.75
CA GLY A 1053 -55.91 -25.31 -5.17
C GLY A 1053 -54.91 -26.37 -5.58
N GLY A 1054 -55.03 -26.84 -6.82
CA GLY A 1054 -54.17 -27.87 -7.41
C GLY A 1054 -52.84 -27.33 -7.93
N ALA A 1055 -52.05 -28.20 -8.56
CA ALA A 1055 -50.71 -27.87 -9.06
C ALA A 1055 -50.67 -26.62 -9.95
N VAL A 1056 -49.65 -25.80 -9.73
CA VAL A 1056 -49.38 -24.54 -10.45
C VAL A 1056 -47.91 -24.49 -10.86
N SER A 1057 -47.63 -24.01 -12.07
CA SER A 1057 -46.29 -23.95 -12.64
C SER A 1057 -46.22 -22.86 -13.70
N GLY A 1058 -45.06 -22.22 -13.86
CA GLY A 1058 -44.88 -21.15 -14.85
C GLY A 1058 -45.68 -19.88 -14.53
N SER A 1059 -45.77 -18.97 -15.52
CA SER A 1059 -46.54 -17.73 -15.35
C SER A 1059 -48.05 -18.01 -15.25
N THR A 1060 -48.64 -17.76 -14.09
CA THR A 1060 -50.07 -17.96 -13.80
C THR A 1060 -50.58 -16.97 -12.76
N THR A 1061 -51.89 -16.88 -12.58
CA THR A 1061 -52.51 -16.00 -11.56
C THR A 1061 -53.37 -16.84 -10.63
N ILE A 1062 -53.14 -16.73 -9.32
CA ILE A 1062 -54.01 -17.27 -8.28
C ILE A 1062 -54.91 -16.13 -7.79
N SER A 1063 -56.12 -16.44 -7.33
CA SER A 1063 -57.02 -15.43 -6.77
C SER A 1063 -57.57 -15.88 -5.43
N VAL A 1064 -57.61 -14.94 -4.49
CA VAL A 1064 -58.24 -15.11 -3.18
C VAL A 1064 -59.58 -14.39 -3.20
N ASP A 1065 -60.67 -15.14 -3.08
CA ASP A 1065 -62.01 -14.57 -2.99
C ASP A 1065 -62.18 -13.86 -1.65
N VAL A 1066 -62.63 -12.60 -1.67
CA VAL A 1066 -63.01 -11.86 -0.46
C VAL A 1066 -64.49 -12.18 -0.17
N PRO A 1067 -64.85 -12.87 0.92
CA PRO A 1067 -66.26 -13.16 1.22
C PRO A 1067 -67.08 -11.87 1.31
N ALA A 1068 -68.32 -11.90 0.83
CA ALA A 1068 -69.21 -10.73 0.82
C ALA A 1068 -69.58 -10.22 2.23
N ASP A 1069 -69.34 -11.04 3.25
CA ASP A 1069 -69.56 -10.77 4.67
C ASP A 1069 -68.26 -10.59 5.47
N HIS A 1070 -67.10 -10.59 4.83
CA HIS A 1070 -65.78 -10.43 5.49
C HIS A 1070 -65.56 -8.99 5.98
N PRO A 1071 -64.95 -8.74 7.15
CA PRO A 1071 -64.69 -7.38 7.64
C PRO A 1071 -63.83 -6.53 6.69
N ALA A 1072 -64.14 -5.22 6.62
CA ALA A 1072 -63.38 -4.22 5.89
C ALA A 1072 -62.29 -3.62 6.80
N GLY A 1073 -61.11 -3.33 6.24
CA GLY A 1073 -59.93 -2.88 7.00
C GLY A 1073 -58.62 -3.36 6.36
N ALA A 1074 -57.52 -3.17 7.09
CA ALA A 1074 -56.22 -3.73 6.73
C ALA A 1074 -56.25 -5.25 6.94
N CYS A 1075 -55.84 -6.00 5.93
CA CYS A 1075 -55.85 -7.45 5.94
C CYS A 1075 -54.52 -8.00 5.46
N LEU A 1076 -54.11 -9.11 6.05
CA LEU A 1076 -52.97 -9.91 5.61
C LEU A 1076 -53.47 -11.00 4.67
N VAL A 1077 -52.91 -11.08 3.48
CA VAL A 1077 -53.14 -12.21 2.58
C VAL A 1077 -51.88 -13.06 2.50
N LYS A 1078 -51.99 -14.34 2.84
CA LYS A 1078 -50.92 -15.32 2.76
C LYS A 1078 -51.17 -16.29 1.62
N VAL A 1079 -50.16 -16.57 0.80
CA VAL A 1079 -50.18 -17.60 -0.23
C VAL A 1079 -49.08 -18.59 0.08
N LYS A 1080 -49.44 -19.86 0.25
CA LYS A 1080 -48.53 -20.97 0.51
C LYS A 1080 -48.53 -21.92 -0.68
N LEU A 1081 -47.45 -22.01 -1.45
CA LEU A 1081 -47.27 -23.03 -2.47
C LEU A 1081 -46.67 -24.29 -1.83
N VAL A 1082 -47.09 -25.48 -2.27
CA VAL A 1082 -46.59 -26.76 -1.76
C VAL A 1082 -45.98 -27.54 -2.92
N TYR A 1083 -44.70 -27.87 -2.86
CA TYR A 1083 -43.96 -28.53 -3.94
C TYR A 1083 -43.99 -30.06 -3.85
N ALA A 1084 -43.61 -30.72 -4.95
CA ALA A 1084 -43.66 -32.18 -5.06
C ALA A 1084 -42.71 -32.90 -4.07
N ASN A 1085 -41.66 -32.23 -3.60
CA ASN A 1085 -40.79 -32.74 -2.55
C ASN A 1085 -41.35 -32.48 -1.13
N GLY A 1086 -42.45 -31.75 -0.97
CA GLY A 1086 -43.04 -31.41 0.33
C GLY A 1086 -42.61 -30.05 0.88
N SER A 1087 -41.71 -29.34 0.19
CA SER A 1087 -41.37 -27.96 0.56
C SER A 1087 -42.54 -26.99 0.39
N GLU A 1088 -42.54 -25.92 1.17
CA GLU A 1088 -43.57 -24.88 1.13
C GLU A 1088 -42.97 -23.51 0.82
N GLN A 1089 -43.56 -22.78 -0.14
CA GLN A 1089 -43.28 -21.36 -0.38
C GLN A 1089 -44.37 -20.46 0.22
N LEU A 1090 -44.09 -19.65 1.24
CA LEU A 1090 -45.02 -18.63 1.75
C LEU A 1090 -44.74 -17.21 1.19
N ALA A 1091 -45.76 -16.54 0.68
CA ALA A 1091 -45.78 -15.12 0.36
C ALA A 1091 -46.87 -14.43 1.19
N VAL A 1092 -46.62 -13.20 1.63
CA VAL A 1092 -47.55 -12.43 2.49
C VAL A 1092 -47.66 -11.01 1.95
N ALA A 1093 -48.87 -10.51 1.74
CA ALA A 1093 -49.12 -9.16 1.26
C ALA A 1093 -50.15 -8.45 2.16
N ASP A 1094 -49.89 -7.17 2.43
CA ASP A 1094 -50.85 -6.28 3.08
C ASP A 1094 -51.81 -5.69 2.03
N VAL A 1095 -53.12 -5.86 2.23
CA VAL A 1095 -54.15 -5.32 1.35
C VAL A 1095 -55.24 -4.59 2.13
N GLU A 1096 -55.89 -3.62 1.51
CA GLU A 1096 -57.02 -2.92 2.13
C GLU A 1096 -58.35 -3.45 1.59
N VAL A 1097 -59.17 -4.06 2.46
CA VAL A 1097 -60.53 -4.49 2.09
C VAL A 1097 -61.51 -3.35 2.34
N THR A 1098 -62.26 -2.97 1.30
CA THR A 1098 -63.22 -1.85 1.32
C THR A 1098 -64.67 -2.34 1.32
N GLU A 1099 -65.54 -1.63 2.03
CA GLU A 1099 -66.99 -1.92 2.00
C GLU A 1099 -67.56 -1.66 0.60
N VAL A 1100 -68.39 -2.59 0.11
CA VAL A 1100 -69.21 -2.35 -1.08
C VAL A 1100 -70.45 -1.55 -0.70
N PRO A 1101 -70.74 -0.40 -1.35
CA PRO A 1101 -71.91 0.42 -1.04
C PRO A 1101 -73.27 -0.25 -1.22
#